data_AF-A0A5Q4GZ53-F1
#
_entry.id   AF-A0A5Q4GZ53-F1
#
_cell.length_a   1.000
_cell.length_b   1.000
_cell.length_c   1.000
_cell.angle_alpha   90.00
_cell.angle_beta   90.00
_cell.angle_gamma   90.00
#
_symmetry.space_group_name_H-M   'P 1'
#
loop_
_entity.id
_entity.type
_entity.pdbx_description
1 polymer ?
#
loop_
_entity_poly.entity_id
_entity_poly.type
_entity_poly.pdbx_seq_one_letter_code
_entity_poly.pdbx_strand_id
1 'polypeptide(L)'
;TDASRRVSSAHDRLHEAATVGDWADAAWDDYGLTVVMPWLAQRFPKEIAFGPQGARVAFWSGRSGRELDFRTATLAKDYWQRWAKRAPEGVESLKAAPSNAQGAARTHDVWLLPRTAADDLQTIAARAKAASQPPLVLADPRWLTATEALGWPMHPMDDQRFPEEEAVLSGFWDRLMASYEELRRTGFIAWGDPPHIRGAGSTFFRVSGQVDYGLRRHVWGLFARSGDRRYYDYAARFNRFAGDWSIVHHAAGEKFVGGFTTARPLDGFWSRPLYWGTHSALEPAGGNTGHDIINWLLEYYLTGDEHAMELTRMHGEAFKAHWEQTSRSRQRYDGIFMILRVMADLYAREWDEDFGQMARELARYVIDLDSPNGINDAIRFGSLYKVDRNLISLYYYYRATGDRLARVAFLQGIDYEYRFHRVSGAFAGQAYPSFLFSVAYRWTGDPNYLRVVSALVDEHRRWPGTVNITSQINPTMGLPAALGVLAEAEGPITAFPVVRQYGDSPPSRIVFRKPADRPVTMRLHLRMSDDLEEDAAVTPVVASHIANGDGKLVEHVTMEAEAMFRSAYAGRSDPRRRHVSLRVPAAEPPGLYTLELPGTEFVDVLDTDAPQVSVYAPEGFRMQGARATDYFRVANDVDTLRIFLGVPTEVRRPDGSVALEAEAGKIGERQISAAGHAGVWRLNATQSGIVRLLNVEPLFSRSPQWLVKGAHVAPAPRFERPTSDVTFVPGRCGRQALHMPGSARLRFPRGGKTAHGYAYFPGNEGTVEFWFRPNWSSGDLAYAMGSRFNDHYFLRAGSHDLQYRRGQARATEPEFASLNLWAYGQESNAGFTGRFWFKAGQWYHLAFTWRTTDGAPGDDGDYAVYVNGDRVAADLLGRGGVLHYWPGRVTGSDLFHRREADQQITIGPLDGTIEQLRISDTIRYQAPFEPSETLPDPDSHTRVQFPLDGDRQGETADGTKLWLEP
;
A
#
# COMPACT_ATOMS: atom_id res chain seq x y z
N THR A 1 44.34 -8.34 -24.42
CA THR A 1 45.37 -7.29 -24.38
C THR A 1 46.71 -7.97 -24.32
N ASP A 2 47.33 -8.08 -25.48
CA ASP A 2 48.53 -8.89 -25.71
C ASP A 2 49.70 -7.94 -25.98
N ALA A 3 50.65 -7.86 -25.05
CA ALA A 3 51.96 -7.20 -25.23
C ALA A 3 52.83 -7.39 -23.97
N SER A 4 53.67 -8.43 -23.94
CA SER A 4 54.82 -8.49 -23.04
C SER A 4 56.00 -7.72 -23.65
N ARG A 5 56.41 -6.59 -23.06
CA ARG A 5 57.65 -5.88 -23.40
C ARG A 5 58.54 -5.75 -22.15
N ARG A 6 59.82 -6.09 -22.27
CA ARG A 6 60.87 -5.82 -21.27
C ARG A 6 61.24 -4.32 -21.32
N VAL A 7 61.37 -3.67 -20.16
CA VAL A 7 61.63 -2.22 -20.03
C VAL A 7 62.83 -2.00 -19.12
N SER A 8 63.75 -1.13 -19.55
CA SER A 8 65.03 -0.85 -18.88
C SER A 8 65.14 0.55 -18.27
N SER A 9 64.06 1.33 -18.16
CA SER A 9 64.09 2.68 -17.57
C SER A 9 62.87 2.98 -16.68
N ALA A 10 63.08 3.79 -15.63
CA ALA A 10 62.18 3.92 -14.47
C ALA A 10 60.95 4.84 -14.66
N HIS A 11 60.72 5.42 -15.85
CA HIS A 11 59.67 6.44 -16.05
C HIS A 11 58.82 6.30 -17.33
N ASP A 12 58.96 5.22 -18.10
CA ASP A 12 58.15 5.05 -19.30
C ASP A 12 56.72 4.59 -18.95
N ARG A 13 55.73 5.43 -19.27
CA ARG A 13 54.31 5.07 -19.18
C ARG A 13 53.99 4.06 -20.30
N LEU A 14 53.89 2.78 -19.94
CA LEU A 14 53.79 1.69 -20.91
C LEU A 14 52.41 1.57 -21.56
N HIS A 15 51.36 1.66 -20.76
CA HIS A 15 49.98 1.53 -21.20
C HIS A 15 49.03 2.20 -20.19
N GLU A 16 47.98 2.86 -20.67
CA GLU A 16 46.90 3.41 -19.87
C GLU A 16 45.58 2.81 -20.33
N ALA A 17 44.79 2.35 -19.37
CA ALA A 17 43.42 1.86 -19.59
C ALA A 17 42.47 2.55 -18.60
N ALA A 18 41.19 2.64 -18.97
CA ALA A 18 40.18 3.25 -18.12
C ALA A 18 39.94 2.47 -16.81
N THR A 19 40.19 1.15 -16.81
CA THR A 19 40.06 0.25 -15.66
C THR A 19 41.11 -0.84 -15.73
N VAL A 20 41.71 -1.17 -14.59
CA VAL A 20 42.70 -2.26 -14.49
C VAL A 20 42.00 -3.56 -14.08
N GLY A 21 42.60 -4.72 -14.41
CA GLY A 21 42.15 -6.01 -13.89
C GLY A 21 42.50 -6.19 -12.41
N ASP A 22 42.06 -7.30 -11.81
CA ASP A 22 42.23 -7.54 -10.37
C ASP A 22 43.62 -8.08 -9.97
N TRP A 23 44.57 -8.21 -10.90
CA TRP A 23 45.86 -8.85 -10.61
C TRP A 23 47.02 -8.25 -11.40
N ALA A 24 48.23 -8.49 -10.89
CA ALA A 24 49.48 -8.27 -11.60
C ALA A 24 50.48 -9.38 -11.25
N ASP A 25 51.42 -9.63 -12.15
CA ASP A 25 52.41 -10.70 -12.02
C ASP A 25 53.83 -10.19 -12.33
N ALA A 26 54.81 -10.74 -11.62
CA ALA A 26 56.23 -10.56 -11.92
C ALA A 26 57.01 -11.88 -11.83
N ALA A 27 58.05 -11.99 -12.65
CA ALA A 27 58.99 -13.11 -12.70
C ALA A 27 60.41 -12.63 -12.37
N TRP A 28 61.16 -13.47 -11.66
CA TRP A 28 62.60 -13.35 -11.40
C TRP A 28 63.24 -14.71 -11.68
N ASP A 29 63.80 -14.85 -12.88
CA ASP A 29 64.43 -16.08 -13.37
C ASP A 29 63.53 -17.32 -13.18
N ASP A 30 63.80 -18.16 -12.20
CA ASP A 30 63.14 -19.45 -12.00
C ASP A 30 61.83 -19.38 -11.21
N TYR A 31 61.49 -18.22 -10.63
CA TYR A 31 60.30 -18.04 -9.80
C TYR A 31 59.52 -16.77 -10.16
N GLY A 32 58.28 -16.70 -9.70
CA GLY A 32 57.44 -15.52 -9.85
C GLY A 32 56.39 -15.42 -8.77
N LEU A 33 55.74 -14.27 -8.72
CA LEU A 33 54.63 -14.00 -7.82
C LEU A 33 53.53 -13.28 -8.58
N THR A 34 52.34 -13.88 -8.57
CA THR A 34 51.11 -13.21 -8.95
C THR A 34 50.42 -12.67 -7.70
N VAL A 35 50.10 -11.38 -7.70
CA VAL A 35 49.30 -10.75 -6.66
C VAL A 35 47.92 -10.47 -7.23
N VAL A 36 46.89 -10.93 -6.53
CA VAL A 36 45.49 -10.68 -6.88
C VAL A 36 44.82 -9.91 -5.76
N MET A 37 44.12 -8.84 -6.11
CA MET A 37 43.29 -8.07 -5.22
C MET A 37 41.90 -7.97 -5.85
N PRO A 38 40.95 -8.83 -5.45
CA PRO A 38 39.58 -8.77 -5.94
C PRO A 38 39.00 -7.35 -5.90
N TRP A 39 38.31 -6.96 -6.98
CA TRP A 39 37.68 -5.65 -7.14
C TRP A 39 38.68 -4.47 -7.05
N LEU A 40 39.90 -4.63 -7.58
CA LEU A 40 40.97 -3.64 -7.49
C LEU A 40 40.52 -2.27 -8.00
N ALA A 41 39.97 -2.24 -9.21
CA ALA A 41 39.48 -1.01 -9.84
C ALA A 41 38.20 -0.47 -9.17
N GLN A 42 37.32 -1.34 -8.66
CA GLN A 42 36.07 -0.92 -8.02
C GLN A 42 36.28 -0.35 -6.62
N ARG A 43 37.42 -0.62 -5.98
CA ARG A 43 37.75 -0.14 -4.62
C ARG A 43 38.86 0.91 -4.61
N PHE A 44 38.98 1.68 -5.69
CA PHE A 44 40.02 2.69 -5.89
C PHE A 44 40.10 3.73 -4.76
N PRO A 45 41.26 4.40 -4.56
CA PRO A 45 42.53 4.21 -5.25
C PRO A 45 43.36 3.07 -4.65
N LYS A 46 43.68 2.06 -5.44
CA LYS A 46 44.51 0.91 -5.05
C LYS A 46 45.60 0.68 -6.08
N GLU A 47 46.68 0.02 -5.68
CA GLU A 47 47.84 -0.22 -6.54
C GLU A 47 48.51 -1.55 -6.20
N ILE A 48 48.97 -2.24 -7.24
CA ILE A 48 49.92 -3.35 -7.16
C ILE A 48 51.15 -2.91 -7.96
N ALA A 49 52.32 -2.97 -7.34
CA ALA A 49 53.59 -2.62 -7.98
C ALA A 49 54.63 -3.70 -7.70
N PHE A 50 55.52 -3.92 -8.66
CA PHE A 50 56.65 -4.83 -8.51
C PHE A 50 57.96 -4.07 -8.68
N GLY A 51 58.97 -4.48 -7.92
CA GLY A 51 60.33 -3.97 -8.02
C GLY A 51 61.36 -5.03 -7.64
N PRO A 52 62.66 -4.68 -7.61
CA PRO A 52 63.73 -5.63 -7.28
C PRO A 52 63.59 -6.27 -5.89
N GLN A 53 62.90 -5.62 -4.97
CA GLN A 53 62.67 -6.10 -3.59
C GLN A 53 61.36 -6.91 -3.44
N GLY A 54 60.62 -7.14 -4.53
CA GLY A 54 59.37 -7.91 -4.52
C GLY A 54 58.14 -7.09 -4.87
N ALA A 55 56.98 -7.52 -4.35
CA ALA A 55 55.69 -6.89 -4.59
C ALA A 55 55.32 -5.88 -3.50
N ARG A 56 54.72 -4.76 -3.91
CA ARG A 56 54.08 -3.77 -3.03
C ARG A 56 52.60 -3.72 -3.36
N VAL A 57 51.78 -3.90 -2.33
CA VAL A 57 50.33 -3.79 -2.39
C VAL A 57 49.91 -2.54 -1.62
N ALA A 58 49.28 -1.57 -2.28
CA ALA A 58 48.75 -0.37 -1.65
C ALA A 58 47.21 -0.40 -1.64
N PHE A 59 46.63 -0.43 -0.45
CA PHE A 59 45.18 -0.34 -0.25
C PHE A 59 44.62 1.07 -0.38
N TRP A 60 45.50 2.06 -0.21
CA TRP A 60 45.31 3.45 -0.60
C TRP A 60 46.59 3.93 -1.31
N SER A 61 46.53 4.15 -2.62
CA SER A 61 47.71 4.58 -3.36
C SER A 61 47.99 6.08 -3.16
N GLY A 62 49.15 6.39 -2.60
CA GLY A 62 49.66 7.77 -2.52
C GLY A 62 49.94 8.39 -3.89
N ARG A 63 50.11 7.58 -4.95
CA ARG A 63 50.24 8.07 -6.33
C ARG A 63 48.94 8.67 -6.87
N SER A 64 47.82 8.48 -6.19
CA SER A 64 46.57 9.20 -6.50
C SER A 64 46.66 10.71 -6.24
N GLY A 65 47.68 11.18 -5.48
CA GLY A 65 47.83 12.57 -5.09
C GLY A 65 46.77 13.03 -4.07
N ARG A 66 46.04 12.09 -3.44
CA ARG A 66 44.97 12.38 -2.48
C ARG A 66 45.28 11.76 -1.12
N GLU A 67 45.02 12.52 -0.07
CA GLU A 67 44.97 12.02 1.30
C GLU A 67 43.65 11.29 1.54
N LEU A 68 43.67 10.22 2.35
CA LEU A 68 42.46 9.59 2.84
C LEU A 68 41.88 10.47 3.97
N ASP A 69 40.87 11.27 3.64
CA ASP A 69 40.31 12.27 4.56
C ASP A 69 38.79 12.12 4.67
N PHE A 70 38.34 11.90 5.90
CA PHE A 70 36.93 11.66 6.24
C PHE A 70 36.17 12.91 6.69
N ARG A 71 36.81 14.09 6.67
CA ARG A 71 36.12 15.36 6.90
C ARG A 71 35.08 15.57 5.80
N THR A 72 33.86 15.91 6.17
CA THR A 72 32.75 16.15 5.24
C THR A 72 33.07 17.22 4.19
N ALA A 73 33.84 18.25 4.56
CA ALA A 73 34.36 19.24 3.62
C ALA A 73 35.14 18.60 2.46
N THR A 74 36.02 17.66 2.78
CA THR A 74 36.84 16.94 1.80
C THR A 74 36.01 15.90 1.05
N LEU A 75 35.17 15.13 1.74
CA LEU A 75 34.28 14.16 1.10
C LEU A 75 33.31 14.81 0.10
N ALA A 76 32.70 15.95 0.45
CA ALA A 76 31.83 16.69 -0.45
C ALA A 76 32.55 17.17 -1.71
N LYS A 77 33.81 17.61 -1.55
CA LYS A 77 34.64 18.11 -2.65
C LYS A 77 35.17 16.99 -3.54
N ASP A 78 35.75 15.95 -2.96
CA ASP A 78 36.62 15.00 -3.66
C ASP A 78 35.93 13.65 -3.92
N TYR A 79 34.99 13.25 -3.07
CA TYR A 79 34.31 11.95 -3.14
C TYR A 79 32.88 12.07 -3.71
N TRP A 80 31.99 12.79 -3.03
CA TRP A 80 30.56 12.87 -3.40
C TRP A 80 30.28 13.83 -4.56
N GLN A 81 31.08 14.88 -4.70
CA GLN A 81 31.10 15.80 -5.85
C GLN A 81 29.70 16.27 -6.28
N ARG A 82 29.18 15.77 -7.42
CA ARG A 82 27.89 16.16 -8.00
C ARG A 82 26.72 15.87 -7.07
N TRP A 83 26.80 14.79 -6.27
CA TRP A 83 25.76 14.46 -5.32
C TRP A 83 25.66 15.51 -4.20
N ALA A 84 26.80 15.97 -3.66
CA ALA A 84 26.83 16.94 -2.56
C ALA A 84 26.15 18.26 -2.93
N LYS A 85 26.19 18.65 -4.21
CA LYS A 85 25.49 19.84 -4.73
C LYS A 85 23.96 19.70 -4.75
N ARG A 86 23.44 18.47 -4.63
CA ARG A 86 22.02 18.13 -4.64
C ARG A 86 21.52 17.67 -3.26
N ALA A 87 22.34 17.77 -2.22
CA ALA A 87 21.94 17.42 -0.86
C ALA A 87 20.77 18.33 -0.40
N PRO A 88 19.72 17.79 0.25
CA PRO A 88 18.53 18.54 0.65
C PRO A 88 18.85 19.70 1.57
N GLU A 89 19.82 19.52 2.47
CA GLU A 89 20.29 20.56 3.39
C GLU A 89 21.26 21.56 2.74
N GLY A 90 21.63 21.35 1.48
CA GLY A 90 22.63 22.12 0.77
C GLY A 90 24.08 21.71 1.10
N VAL A 91 24.99 21.98 0.15
CA VAL A 91 26.38 21.55 0.24
C VAL A 91 27.11 22.15 1.46
N GLU A 92 26.80 23.39 1.85
CA GLU A 92 27.48 24.04 2.98
C GLU A 92 27.08 23.44 4.34
N SER A 93 25.80 23.13 4.53
CA SER A 93 25.33 22.39 5.71
C SER A 93 25.98 21.01 5.79
N LEU A 94 26.09 20.33 4.65
CA LEU A 94 26.77 19.03 4.56
C LEU A 94 28.25 19.12 4.93
N LYS A 95 28.99 20.13 4.43
CA LYS A 95 30.42 20.35 4.75
C LYS A 95 30.67 20.70 6.22
N ALA A 96 29.67 21.26 6.90
CA ALA A 96 29.77 21.63 8.32
C ALA A 96 29.50 20.44 9.26
N ALA A 97 28.94 19.34 8.75
CA ALA A 97 28.62 18.18 9.58
C ALA A 97 29.91 17.52 10.11
N PRO A 98 30.03 17.23 11.42
CA PRO A 98 31.24 16.62 11.98
C PRO A 98 31.42 15.18 11.49
N SER A 99 32.65 14.83 11.11
CA SER A 99 32.99 13.50 10.61
C SER A 99 34.48 13.23 10.64
N ASN A 100 34.86 12.04 11.13
CA ASN A 100 36.26 11.60 11.21
C ASN A 100 36.44 10.08 11.05
N ALA A 101 35.37 9.33 10.73
CA ALA A 101 35.36 7.87 10.62
C ALA A 101 35.93 7.09 11.83
N GLN A 102 35.94 7.69 13.02
CA GLN A 102 36.41 7.00 14.22
C GLN A 102 35.60 5.73 14.49
N GLY A 103 36.33 4.64 14.76
CA GLY A 103 35.76 3.32 15.03
C GLY A 103 35.41 2.51 13.78
N ALA A 104 35.53 3.05 12.56
CA ALA A 104 35.33 2.27 11.33
C ALA A 104 36.52 1.36 11.01
N ALA A 105 36.28 0.31 10.23
CA ALA A 105 37.30 -0.57 9.66
C ALA A 105 37.21 -0.61 8.13
N ARG A 106 38.18 -1.30 7.50
CA ARG A 106 38.12 -1.65 6.09
C ARG A 106 38.83 -2.97 5.82
N THR A 107 38.10 -3.95 5.31
CA THR A 107 38.65 -5.29 5.04
C THR A 107 39.07 -5.46 3.58
N HIS A 108 40.26 -5.99 3.32
CA HIS A 108 40.82 -6.17 1.98
C HIS A 108 41.25 -7.62 1.73
N ASP A 109 40.78 -8.20 0.63
CA ASP A 109 41.23 -9.52 0.20
C ASP A 109 42.46 -9.38 -0.70
N VAL A 110 43.51 -10.16 -0.40
CA VAL A 110 44.73 -10.25 -1.19
C VAL A 110 45.14 -11.70 -1.30
N TRP A 111 45.35 -12.16 -2.53
CA TRP A 111 45.92 -13.46 -2.80
C TRP A 111 47.35 -13.31 -3.30
N LEU A 112 48.23 -14.10 -2.72
CA LEU A 112 49.62 -14.23 -3.13
C LEU A 112 49.76 -15.63 -3.73
N LEU A 113 50.03 -15.69 -5.03
CA LEU A 113 50.13 -16.95 -5.77
C LEU A 113 51.57 -17.11 -6.26
N PRO A 114 52.42 -17.82 -5.50
CA PRO A 114 53.75 -18.19 -5.97
C PRO A 114 53.64 -19.03 -7.25
N ARG A 115 54.56 -18.82 -8.18
CA ARG A 115 54.63 -19.58 -9.43
C ARG A 115 56.06 -19.89 -9.81
N THR A 116 56.22 -20.85 -10.71
CA THR A 116 57.53 -21.22 -11.27
C THR A 116 57.72 -20.61 -12.65
N ALA A 117 58.94 -20.69 -13.20
CA ALA A 117 59.20 -20.34 -14.60
C ALA A 117 58.45 -21.23 -15.62
N ALA A 118 57.97 -22.41 -15.21
CA ALA A 118 57.21 -23.31 -16.06
C ALA A 118 55.75 -22.87 -16.26
N ASP A 119 55.21 -22.01 -15.40
CA ASP A 119 53.84 -21.51 -15.52
C ASP A 119 53.75 -20.47 -16.64
N ASP A 120 53.00 -20.79 -17.70
CA ASP A 120 52.73 -19.87 -18.79
C ASP A 120 51.68 -18.80 -18.42
N LEU A 121 51.55 -17.76 -19.25
CA LEU A 121 50.62 -16.66 -19.00
C LEU A 121 49.17 -17.13 -18.88
N GLN A 122 48.78 -18.17 -19.62
CA GLN A 122 47.42 -18.71 -19.56
C GLN A 122 47.13 -19.36 -18.20
N THR A 123 48.08 -20.14 -17.70
CA THR A 123 48.02 -20.76 -16.37
C THR A 123 47.98 -19.70 -15.28
N ILE A 124 48.84 -18.68 -15.37
CA ILE A 124 48.88 -17.54 -14.46
C ILE A 124 47.53 -16.82 -14.44
N ALA A 125 47.00 -16.47 -15.61
CA ALA A 125 45.73 -15.77 -15.74
C ALA A 125 44.55 -16.61 -15.24
N ALA A 126 44.56 -17.92 -15.46
CA ALA A 126 43.53 -18.83 -14.95
C ALA A 126 43.54 -18.90 -13.42
N ARG A 127 44.72 -19.07 -12.80
CA ARG A 127 44.89 -19.04 -11.33
C ARG A 127 44.49 -17.69 -10.76
N ALA A 128 44.91 -16.59 -11.39
CA ALA A 128 44.56 -15.25 -10.96
C ALA A 128 43.05 -14.97 -11.06
N LYS A 129 42.40 -15.44 -12.13
CA LYS A 129 40.94 -15.36 -12.27
C LYS A 129 40.23 -16.16 -11.18
N ALA A 130 40.70 -17.37 -10.87
CA ALA A 130 40.15 -18.16 -9.76
C ALA A 130 40.30 -17.46 -8.41
N ALA A 131 41.39 -16.72 -8.17
CA ALA A 131 41.55 -15.93 -6.95
C ALA A 131 40.72 -14.62 -6.94
N SER A 132 40.58 -13.95 -8.09
CA SER A 132 39.73 -12.75 -8.24
C SER A 132 38.24 -13.09 -8.12
N GLN A 133 37.88 -14.30 -8.52
CA GLN A 133 36.54 -14.85 -8.50
C GLN A 133 36.56 -16.28 -7.95
N PRO A 134 36.66 -16.44 -6.61
CA PRO A 134 36.76 -17.74 -5.96
C PRO A 134 35.66 -18.71 -6.43
N PRO A 135 36.02 -19.97 -6.76
CA PRO A 135 35.02 -21.03 -6.93
C PRO A 135 34.20 -21.18 -5.65
N LEU A 136 32.89 -21.30 -5.80
CA LEU A 136 31.96 -21.49 -4.69
C LEU A 136 31.50 -22.94 -4.68
N VAL A 137 31.45 -23.53 -3.48
CA VAL A 137 30.83 -24.84 -3.26
C VAL A 137 29.66 -24.61 -2.33
N LEU A 138 28.46 -24.91 -2.80
CA LEU A 138 27.21 -24.76 -2.06
C LEU A 138 26.58 -26.14 -1.91
N ALA A 139 25.99 -26.43 -0.74
CA ALA A 139 25.13 -27.59 -0.58
C ALA A 139 23.94 -27.53 -1.55
N ASP A 140 23.35 -28.69 -1.90
CA ASP A 140 22.18 -28.70 -2.80
C ASP A 140 21.10 -27.74 -2.27
N PRO A 141 20.65 -26.75 -3.05
CA PRO A 141 19.57 -25.85 -2.66
C PRO A 141 18.32 -26.56 -2.14
N ARG A 142 17.98 -27.75 -2.69
CA ARG A 142 16.85 -28.56 -2.20
C ARG A 142 17.08 -29.04 -0.78
N TRP A 143 18.30 -29.44 -0.44
CA TRP A 143 18.65 -29.85 0.91
C TRP A 143 18.66 -28.66 1.87
N LEU A 144 19.26 -27.54 1.47
CA LEU A 144 19.31 -26.31 2.30
C LEU A 144 17.91 -25.81 2.64
N THR A 145 17.01 -25.80 1.66
CA THR A 145 15.63 -25.35 1.83
C THR A 145 14.78 -26.34 2.62
N ALA A 146 14.92 -27.65 2.39
CA ALA A 146 14.17 -28.68 3.12
C ALA A 146 14.55 -28.78 4.61
N THR A 147 15.81 -28.53 4.95
CA THR A 147 16.29 -28.57 6.35
C THR A 147 15.94 -27.32 7.15
N GLU A 148 15.58 -26.22 6.48
CA GLU A 148 15.39 -24.90 7.07
C GLU A 148 16.60 -24.44 7.94
N ALA A 149 17.80 -24.95 7.65
CA ALA A 149 19.00 -24.70 8.46
C ALA A 149 19.38 -23.21 8.52
N LEU A 150 18.96 -22.43 7.53
CA LEU A 150 19.16 -20.98 7.45
C LEU A 150 18.15 -20.17 8.29
N GLY A 151 17.27 -20.84 9.01
CA GLY A 151 16.43 -20.26 10.04
C GLY A 151 15.01 -19.94 9.62
N TRP A 152 14.64 -20.08 8.34
CA TRP A 152 13.25 -19.81 7.90
C TRP A 152 12.82 -20.68 6.71
N PRO A 153 11.50 -20.95 6.58
CA PRO A 153 10.95 -21.73 5.47
C PRO A 153 11.10 -21.01 4.13
N MET A 154 11.63 -21.70 3.14
CA MET A 154 11.71 -21.23 1.75
C MET A 154 11.68 -22.41 0.79
N HIS A 155 11.09 -22.23 -0.39
CA HIS A 155 11.14 -23.21 -1.49
C HIS A 155 12.48 -23.08 -2.25
N PRO A 156 13.10 -24.17 -2.75
CA PRO A 156 14.20 -24.04 -3.70
C PRO A 156 13.73 -23.29 -4.95
N MET A 157 14.63 -22.71 -5.74
CA MET A 157 14.24 -22.13 -7.03
C MET A 157 13.60 -23.21 -7.90
N ASP A 158 12.40 -22.96 -8.41
CA ASP A 158 11.65 -23.92 -9.24
C ASP A 158 10.93 -23.17 -10.36
N ASP A 159 11.67 -22.95 -11.44
CA ASP A 159 11.18 -22.30 -12.66
C ASP A 159 10.27 -23.20 -13.51
N GLN A 160 10.17 -24.50 -13.18
CA GLN A 160 9.27 -25.42 -13.86
C GLN A 160 7.86 -25.33 -13.30
N ARG A 161 7.72 -25.32 -11.96
CA ARG A 161 6.43 -25.24 -11.28
C ARG A 161 5.95 -23.80 -11.08
N PHE A 162 6.87 -22.86 -10.86
CA PHE A 162 6.57 -21.46 -10.54
C PHE A 162 7.31 -20.45 -11.44
N PRO A 163 7.25 -20.58 -12.78
CA PRO A 163 8.02 -19.73 -13.70
C PRO A 163 7.71 -18.24 -13.54
N GLU A 164 6.44 -17.88 -13.31
CA GLU A 164 6.01 -16.49 -13.18
C GLU A 164 6.54 -15.85 -11.88
N GLU A 165 6.49 -16.58 -10.77
CA GLU A 165 6.95 -16.11 -9.47
C GLU A 165 8.47 -15.96 -9.41
N GLU A 166 9.20 -16.91 -10.00
CA GLU A 166 10.66 -16.79 -10.13
C GLU A 166 11.05 -15.63 -11.04
N ALA A 167 10.30 -15.39 -12.13
CA ALA A 167 10.49 -14.22 -12.97
C ALA A 167 10.20 -12.90 -12.22
N VAL A 168 9.18 -12.86 -11.36
CA VAL A 168 8.91 -11.72 -10.47
C VAL A 168 10.08 -11.48 -9.51
N LEU A 169 10.63 -12.53 -8.89
CA LEU A 169 11.77 -12.42 -7.99
C LEU A 169 13.03 -11.90 -8.70
N SER A 170 13.38 -12.49 -9.85
CA SER A 170 14.54 -12.04 -10.64
C SER A 170 14.34 -10.62 -11.16
N GLY A 171 13.17 -10.32 -11.73
CA GLY A 171 12.88 -8.99 -12.27
C GLY A 171 12.81 -7.91 -11.18
N PHE A 172 12.33 -8.25 -9.99
CA PHE A 172 12.39 -7.36 -8.82
C PHE A 172 13.84 -7.07 -8.44
N TRP A 173 14.68 -8.11 -8.36
CA TRP A 173 16.11 -7.98 -8.06
C TRP A 173 16.84 -7.10 -9.08
N ASP A 174 16.65 -7.35 -10.36
CA ASP A 174 17.33 -6.60 -11.43
C ASP A 174 16.98 -5.10 -11.36
N ARG A 175 15.72 -4.76 -11.05
CA ARG A 175 15.31 -3.35 -10.86
C ARG A 175 15.89 -2.74 -9.58
N LEU A 176 15.95 -3.49 -8.49
CA LEU A 176 16.61 -3.04 -7.26
C LEU A 176 18.08 -2.68 -7.54
N MET A 177 18.76 -3.53 -8.31
CA MET A 177 20.16 -3.38 -8.69
C MET A 177 20.41 -2.28 -9.73
N ALA A 178 19.44 -1.92 -10.57
CA ALA A 178 19.58 -0.83 -11.54
C ALA A 178 20.03 0.50 -10.88
N SER A 179 19.52 0.80 -9.67
CA SER A 179 19.92 2.00 -8.91
C SER A 179 21.40 1.99 -8.48
N TYR A 180 21.98 0.81 -8.29
CA TYR A 180 23.39 0.60 -7.95
C TYR A 180 24.30 1.00 -9.12
N GLU A 181 23.87 0.70 -10.35
CA GLU A 181 24.58 1.05 -11.59
C GLU A 181 24.55 2.56 -11.86
N GLU A 182 23.40 3.20 -11.66
CA GLU A 182 23.22 4.65 -11.88
C GLU A 182 24.08 5.51 -10.95
N LEU A 183 24.22 5.12 -9.68
CA LEU A 183 24.92 5.92 -8.67
C LEU A 183 26.40 5.53 -8.46
N ARG A 184 26.92 4.57 -9.24
CA ARG A 184 28.31 4.05 -9.21
C ARG A 184 28.86 3.91 -7.78
N ARG A 185 28.45 2.83 -7.10
CA ARG A 185 28.89 2.44 -5.75
C ARG A 185 30.28 1.82 -5.75
N THR A 186 31.28 2.62 -6.08
CA THR A 186 32.69 2.23 -6.14
C THR A 186 33.55 3.18 -5.30
N GLY A 187 34.82 2.83 -5.18
CA GLY A 187 35.81 3.53 -4.39
C GLY A 187 35.96 2.98 -2.97
N PHE A 188 36.94 3.52 -2.27
CA PHE A 188 37.34 3.06 -0.95
C PHE A 188 36.19 3.03 0.06
N ILE A 189 35.29 4.04 0.04
CA ILE A 189 34.24 4.20 1.05
C ILE A 189 32.95 3.46 0.64
N ALA A 190 32.39 3.79 -0.53
CA ALA A 190 31.03 3.39 -0.91
C ALA A 190 30.94 2.01 -1.59
N TRP A 191 32.06 1.32 -1.83
CA TRP A 191 32.00 -0.03 -2.42
C TRP A 191 31.34 -1.02 -1.44
N GLY A 192 30.26 -1.65 -1.91
CA GLY A 192 29.41 -2.59 -1.17
C GLY A 192 28.20 -1.94 -0.47
N ASP A 193 28.05 -0.61 -0.52
CA ASP A 193 26.90 0.10 0.03
C ASP A 193 25.58 -0.32 -0.66
N PRO A 194 24.47 -0.55 0.08
CA PRO A 194 23.21 -0.99 -0.53
C PRO A 194 22.64 0.02 -1.52
N PRO A 195 21.74 -0.44 -2.41
CA PRO A 195 21.00 0.44 -3.31
C PRO A 195 20.26 1.50 -2.48
N HIS A 196 20.35 2.73 -2.96
CA HIS A 196 19.73 3.83 -2.26
C HIS A 196 18.23 3.82 -2.40
N ILE A 197 17.60 4.02 -1.27
CA ILE A 197 16.16 3.98 -1.13
C ILE A 197 15.65 5.40 -1.34
N ARG A 198 15.02 5.69 -2.49
CA ARG A 198 14.27 6.97 -2.66
C ARG A 198 13.15 7.02 -1.61
N GLY A 199 12.51 8.14 -1.33
CA GLY A 199 11.23 8.12 -0.57
C GLY A 199 10.06 8.16 -1.54
N ALA A 200 8.88 7.62 -1.19
CA ALA A 200 7.68 7.88 -1.98
C ALA A 200 7.42 9.40 -2.05
N GLY A 201 7.42 9.96 -3.27
CA GLY A 201 7.30 11.42 -3.48
C GLY A 201 8.55 12.24 -3.12
N SER A 202 9.62 11.62 -2.61
CA SER A 202 10.88 12.31 -2.33
C SER A 202 11.67 12.55 -3.62
N THR A 203 12.22 13.74 -3.78
CA THR A 203 13.26 14.02 -4.80
C THR A 203 14.63 13.43 -4.40
N PHE A 204 14.74 12.89 -3.19
CA PHE A 204 16.00 12.50 -2.58
C PHE A 204 16.05 11.04 -2.09
N PHE A 205 17.27 10.52 -2.06
CA PHE A 205 17.63 9.16 -1.66
C PHE A 205 18.08 9.11 -0.20
N ARG A 206 17.63 8.12 0.58
CA ARG A 206 18.28 7.77 1.85
C ARG A 206 19.61 7.10 1.54
N VAL A 207 20.69 7.82 1.80
CA VAL A 207 22.03 7.47 1.30
C VAL A 207 22.97 6.91 2.36
N SER A 208 22.56 6.88 3.63
CA SER A 208 23.39 6.40 4.74
C SER A 208 23.61 4.88 4.73
N GLY A 209 22.99 4.12 3.83
CA GLY A 209 23.16 2.66 3.71
C GLY A 209 22.68 1.83 4.91
N GLN A 210 22.34 2.45 6.03
CA GLN A 210 21.94 1.78 7.28
C GLN A 210 20.49 1.27 7.28
N VAL A 211 19.67 1.72 6.34
CA VAL A 211 18.27 1.30 6.24
C VAL A 211 18.09 0.45 4.99
N ASP A 212 18.15 -0.86 5.16
CA ASP A 212 18.01 -1.81 4.05
C ASP A 212 16.83 -2.78 4.19
N TYR A 213 15.99 -2.66 5.23
CA TYR A 213 14.74 -3.44 5.36
C TYR A 213 14.91 -4.97 5.20
N GLY A 214 16.03 -5.52 5.68
CA GLY A 214 16.33 -6.95 5.63
C GLY A 214 17.00 -7.42 4.34
N LEU A 215 17.33 -6.51 3.40
CA LEU A 215 17.99 -6.86 2.13
C LEU A 215 19.24 -7.71 2.35
N ARG A 216 20.07 -7.33 3.34
CA ARG A 216 21.31 -8.06 3.68
C ARG A 216 21.06 -9.53 3.94
N ARG A 217 19.97 -9.83 4.65
CA ARG A 217 19.55 -11.19 4.97
C ARG A 217 18.93 -11.88 3.77
N HIS A 218 17.96 -11.24 3.11
CA HIS A 218 17.13 -11.94 2.14
C HIS A 218 17.91 -12.37 0.90
N VAL A 219 18.94 -11.61 0.50
CA VAL A 219 19.78 -11.98 -0.66
C VAL A 219 20.55 -13.29 -0.42
N TRP A 220 20.96 -13.58 0.82
CA TRP A 220 21.54 -14.88 1.16
C TRP A 220 20.54 -16.02 0.99
N GLY A 221 19.26 -15.78 1.28
CA GLY A 221 18.18 -16.73 0.97
C GLY A 221 18.00 -16.98 -0.52
N LEU A 222 18.10 -15.93 -1.34
CA LEU A 222 18.07 -16.06 -2.81
C LEU A 222 19.26 -16.87 -3.33
N PHE A 223 20.46 -16.63 -2.79
CA PHE A 223 21.62 -17.45 -3.12
C PHE A 223 21.43 -18.91 -2.69
N ALA A 224 21.03 -19.15 -1.45
CA ALA A 224 20.86 -20.51 -0.92
C ALA A 224 19.83 -21.34 -1.71
N ARG A 225 18.75 -20.72 -2.20
CA ARG A 225 17.71 -21.43 -2.95
C ARG A 225 18.02 -21.66 -4.43
N SER A 226 18.95 -20.90 -5.01
CA SER A 226 19.23 -20.94 -6.47
C SER A 226 20.65 -21.36 -6.84
N GLY A 227 21.62 -21.16 -5.94
CA GLY A 227 23.04 -21.22 -6.27
C GLY A 227 23.52 -20.10 -7.21
N ASP A 228 22.67 -19.12 -7.56
CA ASP A 228 23.03 -18.05 -8.48
C ASP A 228 24.05 -17.11 -7.82
N ARG A 229 25.25 -17.13 -8.40
CA ARG A 229 26.40 -16.36 -7.95
C ARG A 229 26.14 -14.85 -7.87
N ARG A 230 25.22 -14.29 -8.67
CA ARG A 230 24.91 -12.85 -8.64
C ARG A 230 24.43 -12.41 -7.25
N TYR A 231 23.65 -13.26 -6.58
CA TYR A 231 23.18 -13.01 -5.21
C TYR A 231 24.33 -13.08 -4.21
N TYR A 232 25.18 -14.11 -4.31
CA TYR A 232 26.39 -14.24 -3.48
C TYR A 232 27.30 -13.01 -3.62
N ASP A 233 27.67 -12.64 -4.84
CA ASP A 233 28.62 -11.56 -5.10
C ASP A 233 28.09 -10.23 -4.54
N TYR A 234 26.77 -9.99 -4.60
CA TYR A 234 26.18 -8.83 -3.93
C TYR A 234 26.19 -8.97 -2.41
N ALA A 235 25.73 -10.11 -1.88
CA ALA A 235 25.57 -10.34 -0.45
C ALA A 235 26.90 -10.22 0.30
N ALA A 236 27.95 -10.85 -0.20
CA ALA A 236 29.30 -10.77 0.34
C ALA A 236 29.81 -9.32 0.33
N ARG A 237 29.68 -8.60 -0.79
CA ARG A 237 30.09 -7.19 -0.87
C ARG A 237 29.35 -6.31 0.14
N PHE A 238 28.05 -6.52 0.29
CA PHE A 238 27.24 -5.78 1.23
C PHE A 238 27.60 -6.13 2.68
N ASN A 239 27.77 -7.40 3.02
CA ASN A 239 28.20 -7.81 4.35
C ASN A 239 29.57 -7.24 4.73
N ARG A 240 30.52 -7.19 3.79
CA ARG A 240 31.82 -6.53 3.99
C ARG A 240 31.67 -5.04 4.28
N PHE A 241 30.87 -4.33 3.47
CA PHE A 241 30.58 -2.92 3.71
C PHE A 241 29.91 -2.69 5.06
N ALA A 242 28.91 -3.50 5.40
CA ALA A 242 28.20 -3.43 6.67
C ALA A 242 29.12 -3.68 7.85
N GLY A 243 29.96 -4.72 7.79
CA GLY A 243 30.90 -5.06 8.84
C GLY A 243 31.92 -3.95 9.05
N ASP A 244 32.49 -3.45 7.95
CA ASP A 244 33.50 -2.38 7.96
C ASP A 244 32.97 -1.06 8.52
N TRP A 245 31.79 -0.62 8.08
CA TRP A 245 31.31 0.74 8.33
C TRP A 245 30.17 0.84 9.34
N SER A 246 29.37 -0.22 9.49
CA SER A 246 28.20 -0.21 10.38
C SER A 246 28.49 -0.78 11.77
N ILE A 247 29.63 -1.44 11.99
CA ILE A 247 30.07 -1.90 13.31
C ILE A 247 31.25 -1.04 13.77
N VAL A 248 31.31 -0.74 15.07
CA VAL A 248 32.43 -0.06 15.69
C VAL A 248 33.51 -1.07 16.06
N HIS A 249 34.69 -0.93 15.49
CA HIS A 249 35.85 -1.80 15.74
C HIS A 249 36.79 -1.25 16.81
N HIS A 250 36.69 0.04 17.12
CA HIS A 250 37.51 0.72 18.11
C HIS A 250 36.69 1.77 18.85
N ALA A 251 36.73 1.75 20.19
CA ALA A 251 36.01 2.70 21.01
C ALA A 251 36.50 4.14 20.78
N ALA A 252 35.57 5.09 20.66
CA ALA A 252 35.90 6.50 20.47
C ALA A 252 34.71 7.40 20.84
N GLY A 253 34.88 8.28 21.82
CA GLY A 253 33.79 9.16 22.28
C GLY A 253 32.60 8.36 22.79
N GLU A 254 31.42 8.57 22.21
CA GLU A 254 30.16 7.85 22.51
C GLU A 254 30.06 6.47 21.80
N LYS A 255 31.14 5.99 21.18
CA LYS A 255 31.19 4.70 20.48
C LYS A 255 31.87 3.61 21.30
N PHE A 256 31.27 2.43 21.34
CA PHE A 256 31.81 1.22 21.97
C PHE A 256 32.00 0.10 20.93
N VAL A 257 33.05 -0.71 21.13
CA VAL A 257 33.40 -1.83 20.23
C VAL A 257 32.23 -2.80 20.10
N GLY A 258 31.94 -3.28 18.89
CA GLY A 258 30.82 -4.17 18.55
C GLY A 258 29.46 -3.48 18.47
N GLY A 259 29.33 -2.22 18.87
CA GLY A 259 28.11 -1.45 18.70
C GLY A 259 27.84 -1.11 17.23
N PHE A 260 26.57 -1.09 16.83
CA PHE A 260 26.18 -0.57 15.53
C PHE A 260 26.33 0.94 15.48
N THR A 261 26.88 1.47 14.40
CA THR A 261 27.00 2.90 14.19
C THR A 261 25.63 3.52 13.98
N THR A 262 25.40 4.69 14.57
CA THR A 262 24.12 5.40 14.47
C THR A 262 24.34 6.90 14.62
N ALA A 263 23.29 7.69 14.39
CA ALA A 263 23.31 9.13 14.52
C ALA A 263 22.00 9.63 15.12
N ARG A 264 22.06 10.79 15.78
CA ARG A 264 20.89 11.27 16.52
C ARG A 264 19.81 11.63 15.49
N PRO A 265 18.53 11.28 15.72
CA PRO A 265 17.46 11.48 14.73
C PRO A 265 17.34 12.91 14.20
N LEU A 266 17.74 13.91 14.99
CA LEU A 266 17.71 15.34 14.65
C LEU A 266 18.85 15.78 13.71
N ASP A 267 19.85 14.95 13.46
CA ASP A 267 21.07 15.35 12.74
C ASP A 267 20.96 15.22 11.21
N GLY A 268 19.78 14.89 10.67
CA GLY A 268 19.59 14.70 9.22
C GLY A 268 20.43 13.55 8.64
N PHE A 269 20.83 12.60 9.48
CA PHE A 269 21.82 11.58 9.13
C PHE A 269 21.33 10.57 8.08
N TRP A 270 20.04 10.24 8.06
CA TRP A 270 19.49 9.30 7.06
C TRP A 270 19.72 9.76 5.62
N SER A 271 19.87 11.08 5.42
CA SER A 271 20.16 11.74 4.16
C SER A 271 21.64 11.98 3.88
N ARG A 272 22.56 11.51 4.73
CA ARG A 272 24.01 11.71 4.58
C ARG A 272 24.75 10.38 4.41
N PRO A 273 25.72 10.26 3.49
CA PRO A 273 26.48 9.04 3.28
C PRO A 273 27.65 8.95 4.28
N LEU A 274 27.32 9.06 5.57
CA LEU A 274 28.24 9.06 6.71
C LEU A 274 28.14 7.74 7.46
N TYR A 275 28.57 6.65 6.83
CA TYR A 275 28.28 5.28 7.27
C TYR A 275 28.75 4.93 8.70
N TRP A 276 29.81 5.60 9.18
CA TRP A 276 30.41 5.39 10.50
C TRP A 276 29.66 6.03 11.68
N GLY A 277 28.63 6.85 11.44
CA GLY A 277 27.82 7.46 12.50
C GLY A 277 28.59 8.38 13.46
N THR A 278 27.85 8.97 14.41
CA THR A 278 28.40 9.84 15.47
C THR A 278 28.47 9.14 16.82
N HIS A 279 27.67 8.10 17.04
CA HIS A 279 27.65 7.28 18.25
C HIS A 279 27.38 5.81 17.89
N SER A 280 27.38 4.93 18.89
CA SER A 280 26.97 3.53 18.70
C SER A 280 25.84 3.12 19.63
N ALA A 281 25.13 2.08 19.22
CA ALA A 281 24.08 1.47 20.02
C ALA A 281 24.02 -0.05 19.75
N LEU A 282 23.45 -0.81 20.69
CA LEU A 282 23.16 -2.23 20.47
C LEU A 282 22.10 -2.42 19.38
N GLU A 283 21.14 -1.49 19.33
CA GLU A 283 20.24 -1.28 18.20
C GLU A 283 20.24 0.23 17.87
N PRO A 284 20.46 0.63 16.61
CA PRO A 284 20.40 2.04 16.22
C PRO A 284 19.06 2.67 16.60
N ALA A 285 19.12 3.83 17.27
CA ALA A 285 17.95 4.63 17.62
C ALA A 285 17.16 4.99 16.34
N GLY A 286 15.87 4.68 16.31
CA GLY A 286 14.97 4.99 15.18
C GLY A 286 14.36 3.79 14.45
N GLY A 287 14.55 2.55 14.94
CA GLY A 287 13.85 1.38 14.39
C GLY A 287 14.32 0.96 13.00
N ASN A 288 15.63 1.06 12.75
CA ASN A 288 16.24 0.62 11.50
C ASN A 288 16.21 -0.90 11.36
N THR A 289 15.34 -1.39 10.49
CA THR A 289 15.12 -2.82 10.22
C THR A 289 16.21 -3.51 9.38
N GLY A 290 17.38 -2.89 9.25
CA GLY A 290 18.53 -3.43 8.51
C GLY A 290 19.67 -3.98 9.38
N HIS A 291 19.62 -3.74 10.70
CA HIS A 291 20.68 -4.12 11.65
C HIS A 291 20.36 -5.47 12.27
N ASP A 292 20.33 -6.48 11.42
CA ASP A 292 20.35 -7.87 11.83
C ASP A 292 21.80 -8.36 11.83
N ILE A 293 22.15 -9.34 12.65
CA ILE A 293 23.46 -10.01 12.59
C ILE A 293 23.40 -11.30 11.76
N ILE A 294 22.19 -11.81 11.50
CA ILE A 294 21.98 -13.09 10.82
C ILE A 294 22.59 -13.10 9.42
N ASN A 295 22.72 -11.96 8.74
CA ASN A 295 23.37 -11.90 7.43
C ASN A 295 24.84 -12.35 7.49
N TRP A 296 25.57 -12.05 8.56
CA TRP A 296 26.95 -12.52 8.74
C TRP A 296 27.01 -13.98 9.16
N LEU A 297 26.05 -14.44 9.98
CA LEU A 297 25.92 -15.87 10.28
C LEU A 297 25.60 -16.68 9.03
N LEU A 298 24.72 -16.19 8.16
CA LEU A 298 24.41 -16.84 6.88
C LEU A 298 25.62 -16.88 5.96
N GLU A 299 26.40 -15.80 5.89
CA GLU A 299 27.68 -15.82 5.17
C GLU A 299 28.60 -16.89 5.74
N TYR A 300 28.84 -16.90 7.05
CA TYR A 300 29.66 -17.93 7.69
C TYR A 300 29.15 -19.36 7.40
N TYR A 301 27.87 -19.64 7.57
CA TYR A 301 27.32 -20.97 7.36
C TYR A 301 27.36 -21.44 5.90
N LEU A 302 27.30 -20.50 4.94
CA LEU A 302 27.32 -20.82 3.51
C LEU A 302 28.73 -20.82 2.91
N THR A 303 29.69 -20.13 3.53
CA THR A 303 31.00 -19.85 2.92
C THR A 303 32.21 -20.19 3.80
N GLY A 304 32.01 -20.33 5.12
CA GLY A 304 33.08 -20.48 6.09
C GLY A 304 33.86 -19.20 6.40
N ASP A 305 33.30 -18.02 6.13
CA ASP A 305 33.98 -16.74 6.35
C ASP A 305 34.14 -16.40 7.84
N GLU A 306 35.32 -16.67 8.39
CA GLU A 306 35.64 -16.42 9.80
C GLU A 306 35.57 -14.93 10.20
N HIS A 307 35.71 -14.00 9.26
CA HIS A 307 35.53 -12.58 9.58
C HIS A 307 34.06 -12.27 9.90
N ALA A 308 33.12 -12.89 9.17
CA ALA A 308 31.70 -12.75 9.47
C ALA A 308 31.38 -13.29 10.88
N MET A 309 32.00 -14.40 11.29
CA MET A 309 31.89 -14.93 12.64
C MET A 309 32.49 -13.96 13.69
N GLU A 310 33.68 -13.42 13.45
CA GLU A 310 34.35 -12.43 14.31
C GLU A 310 33.45 -11.21 14.59
N LEU A 311 32.81 -10.65 13.56
CA LEU A 311 31.88 -9.52 13.70
C LEU A 311 30.71 -9.86 14.63
N THR A 312 30.14 -11.06 14.51
CA THR A 312 29.03 -11.48 15.38
C THR A 312 29.48 -11.69 16.82
N ARG A 313 30.71 -12.19 17.06
CA ARG A 313 31.29 -12.31 18.39
C ARG A 313 31.52 -10.95 19.01
N MET A 314 32.13 -10.04 18.25
CA MET A 314 32.33 -8.65 18.68
C MET A 314 31.01 -7.98 19.08
N HIS A 315 29.95 -8.15 18.28
CA HIS A 315 28.63 -7.62 18.62
C HIS A 315 28.02 -8.28 19.84
N GLY A 316 28.16 -9.61 19.99
CA GLY A 316 27.68 -10.34 21.16
C GLY A 316 28.33 -9.86 22.46
N GLU A 317 29.65 -9.68 22.48
CA GLU A 317 30.38 -9.13 23.63
C GLU A 317 29.90 -7.72 23.99
N ALA A 318 29.69 -6.87 22.98
CA ALA A 318 29.12 -5.54 23.19
C ALA A 318 27.72 -5.63 23.81
N PHE A 319 26.90 -6.58 23.36
CA PHE A 319 25.57 -6.83 23.88
C PHE A 319 25.62 -7.18 25.36
N LYS A 320 26.48 -8.12 25.78
CA LYS A 320 26.66 -8.49 27.19
C LYS A 320 27.12 -7.30 28.03
N ALA A 321 28.12 -6.56 27.55
CA ALA A 321 28.68 -5.42 28.27
C ALA A 321 27.70 -4.26 28.48
N HIS A 322 26.77 -4.05 27.54
CA HIS A 322 25.85 -2.91 27.56
C HIS A 322 24.37 -3.30 27.81
N TRP A 323 24.07 -4.58 28.02
CA TRP A 323 22.70 -5.06 28.20
C TRP A 323 22.00 -4.38 29.37
N GLU A 324 22.64 -4.22 30.53
CA GLU A 324 21.99 -3.60 31.68
C GLU A 324 21.54 -2.15 31.39
N GLN A 325 22.41 -1.37 30.74
CA GLN A 325 22.11 0.01 30.35
C GLN A 325 20.93 0.06 29.38
N THR A 326 20.89 -0.86 28.41
CA THR A 326 19.78 -1.02 27.46
C THR A 326 18.52 -1.58 28.11
N SER A 327 18.63 -2.47 29.10
CA SER A 327 17.50 -3.10 29.76
C SER A 327 16.72 -2.10 30.63
N ARG A 328 17.41 -1.16 31.28
CA ARG A 328 16.79 -0.11 32.12
C ARG A 328 16.00 0.90 31.29
N SER A 329 16.29 1.03 30.00
CA SER A 329 15.55 1.86 29.05
C SER A 329 14.51 1.09 28.22
N ARG A 330 14.18 -0.17 28.56
CA ARG A 330 13.19 -1.04 27.85
C ARG A 330 11.88 -0.33 27.47
N GLN A 331 11.38 0.59 28.30
CA GLN A 331 10.14 1.37 28.01
C GLN A 331 10.29 2.40 26.87
N ARG A 332 11.51 2.73 26.44
CA ARG A 332 11.78 3.79 25.47
C ARG A 332 12.22 3.30 24.08
N TYR A 333 12.40 1.99 23.86
CA TYR A 333 12.95 1.49 22.59
C TYR A 333 11.92 1.34 21.48
N ASP A 334 12.33 1.80 20.30
CA ASP A 334 11.57 1.87 19.06
C ASP A 334 11.59 0.53 18.26
N GLY A 335 12.35 -0.47 18.75
CA GLY A 335 12.62 -1.73 18.06
C GLY A 335 12.85 -2.94 18.97
N ILE A 336 12.18 -3.01 20.13
CA ILE A 336 12.40 -4.09 21.12
C ILE A 336 12.32 -5.52 20.57
N PHE A 337 11.45 -5.79 19.59
CA PHE A 337 11.38 -7.09 18.92
C PHE A 337 12.62 -7.40 18.07
N MET A 338 13.26 -6.39 17.48
CA MET A 338 14.53 -6.57 16.76
C MET A 338 15.64 -7.01 17.71
N ILE A 339 15.68 -6.44 18.91
CA ILE A 339 16.62 -6.86 19.96
C ILE A 339 16.37 -8.34 20.32
N LEU A 340 15.10 -8.73 20.51
CA LEU A 340 14.75 -10.14 20.75
C LEU A 340 15.25 -11.06 19.62
N ARG A 341 15.11 -10.64 18.37
CA ARG A 341 15.61 -11.40 17.22
C ARG A 341 17.13 -11.54 17.22
N VAL A 342 17.86 -10.44 17.42
CA VAL A 342 19.33 -10.45 17.49
C VAL A 342 19.82 -11.36 18.62
N MET A 343 19.15 -11.33 19.79
CA MET A 343 19.48 -12.26 20.89
C MET A 343 19.22 -13.71 20.53
N ALA A 344 18.11 -14.00 19.85
CA ALA A 344 17.81 -15.34 19.37
C ALA A 344 18.89 -15.83 18.37
N ASP A 345 19.36 -14.95 17.48
CA ASP A 345 20.42 -15.27 16.52
C ASP A 345 21.78 -15.46 17.22
N LEU A 346 22.13 -14.63 18.22
CA LEU A 346 23.32 -14.79 19.05
C LEU A 346 23.28 -16.09 19.86
N TYR A 347 22.13 -16.44 20.43
CA TYR A 347 21.92 -17.71 21.12
C TYR A 347 22.05 -18.89 20.15
N ALA A 348 21.43 -18.82 18.96
CA ALA A 348 21.48 -19.89 17.97
C ALA A 348 22.89 -20.14 17.39
N ARG A 349 23.81 -19.17 17.49
CA ARG A 349 25.20 -19.29 17.02
C ARG A 349 26.00 -20.35 17.79
N GLU A 350 25.98 -20.27 19.11
CA GLU A 350 26.86 -21.04 20.01
C GLU A 350 26.14 -21.63 21.23
N TRP A 351 24.80 -21.48 21.32
CA TRP A 351 23.97 -21.84 22.48
C TRP A 351 24.45 -21.22 23.80
N ASP A 352 24.91 -19.96 23.72
CA ASP A 352 25.35 -19.19 24.87
C ASP A 352 24.16 -18.80 25.76
N GLU A 353 24.06 -19.45 26.93
CA GLU A 353 22.92 -19.32 27.83
C GLU A 353 22.69 -17.90 28.37
N ASP A 354 23.70 -17.02 28.36
CA ASP A 354 23.49 -15.62 28.71
C ASP A 354 22.50 -14.97 27.74
N PHE A 355 22.69 -15.17 26.44
CA PHE A 355 21.75 -14.67 25.42
C PHE A 355 20.41 -15.38 25.50
N GLY A 356 20.42 -16.69 25.77
CA GLY A 356 19.18 -17.46 26.00
C GLY A 356 18.35 -16.89 27.14
N GLN A 357 18.98 -16.56 28.27
CA GLN A 357 18.31 -15.92 29.41
C GLN A 357 17.81 -14.52 29.07
N MET A 358 18.65 -13.67 28.47
CA MET A 358 18.26 -12.31 28.07
C MET A 358 17.07 -12.33 27.10
N ALA A 359 17.08 -13.25 26.12
CA ALA A 359 15.99 -13.43 25.18
C ALA A 359 14.69 -13.88 25.87
N ARG A 360 14.77 -14.85 26.80
CA ARG A 360 13.61 -15.32 27.59
C ARG A 360 13.00 -14.20 28.44
N GLU A 361 13.84 -13.41 29.11
CA GLU A 361 13.37 -12.25 29.89
C GLU A 361 12.67 -11.22 29.00
N LEU A 362 13.24 -10.93 27.84
CA LEU A 362 12.66 -9.97 26.90
C LEU A 362 11.37 -10.49 26.27
N ALA A 363 11.32 -11.77 25.87
CA ALA A 363 10.12 -12.42 25.34
C ALA A 363 8.96 -12.32 26.32
N ARG A 364 9.18 -12.61 27.61
CA ARG A 364 8.17 -12.47 28.67
C ARG A 364 7.70 -11.04 28.89
N TYR A 365 8.51 -10.05 28.54
CA TYR A 365 8.11 -8.64 28.61
C TYR A 365 7.26 -8.21 27.41
N VAL A 366 7.62 -8.65 26.19
CA VAL A 366 6.93 -8.22 24.96
C VAL A 366 5.70 -9.05 24.62
N ILE A 367 5.61 -10.29 25.13
CA ILE A 367 4.46 -11.16 24.96
C ILE A 367 3.47 -10.90 26.07
N ASP A 368 2.23 -10.67 25.69
CA ASP A 368 1.08 -10.56 26.58
C ASP A 368 -0.08 -11.30 25.93
N LEU A 369 -0.35 -12.52 26.39
CA LEU A 369 -1.42 -13.35 25.80
C LEU A 369 -2.82 -12.85 26.17
N ASP A 370 -2.94 -12.00 27.18
CA ASP A 370 -4.22 -11.36 27.54
C ASP A 370 -4.54 -10.19 26.59
N SER A 371 -3.54 -9.68 25.86
CA SER A 371 -3.77 -8.68 24.82
C SER A 371 -4.41 -9.32 23.58
N PRO A 372 -5.28 -8.62 22.82
CA PRO A 372 -6.01 -9.25 21.71
C PRO A 372 -5.14 -9.83 20.59
N ASN A 373 -3.88 -9.38 20.47
CA ASN A 373 -2.94 -9.85 19.46
C ASN A 373 -1.69 -10.55 20.04
N GLY A 374 -1.69 -10.89 21.34
CA GLY A 374 -0.58 -11.61 21.98
C GLY A 374 0.67 -10.77 22.25
N ILE A 375 0.63 -9.45 22.00
CA ILE A 375 1.74 -8.51 22.16
C ILE A 375 1.40 -7.47 23.21
N ASN A 376 2.33 -7.20 24.12
CA ASN A 376 2.18 -6.20 25.17
C ASN A 376 1.97 -4.79 24.57
N ASP A 377 0.84 -4.14 24.90
CA ASP A 377 0.53 -2.79 24.38
C ASP A 377 1.31 -1.67 25.08
N ALA A 378 1.94 -1.95 26.21
CA ALA A 378 2.76 -0.97 26.95
C ALA A 378 4.12 -0.67 26.27
N ILE A 379 4.44 -1.34 25.16
CA ILE A 379 5.63 -1.00 24.36
C ILE A 379 5.44 0.36 23.68
N ARG A 380 6.53 1.11 23.47
CA ARG A 380 6.49 2.53 23.04
C ARG A 380 5.63 2.83 21.80
N PHE A 381 5.60 1.93 20.82
CA PHE A 381 4.79 2.11 19.60
C PHE A 381 3.46 1.35 19.61
N GLY A 382 3.15 0.69 20.72
CA GLY A 382 1.99 -0.16 20.87
C GLY A 382 2.10 -1.48 20.12
N SER A 383 1.20 -2.38 20.47
CA SER A 383 1.15 -3.76 19.99
C SER A 383 0.77 -3.89 18.51
N LEU A 384 0.14 -2.87 17.91
CA LEU A 384 -0.32 -2.88 16.51
C LEU A 384 0.67 -2.27 15.53
N TYR A 385 1.81 -1.74 16.00
CA TYR A 385 2.81 -1.14 15.15
C TYR A 385 3.76 -2.17 14.56
N LYS A 386 3.75 -2.28 13.23
CA LYS A 386 4.60 -3.21 12.44
C LYS A 386 4.50 -4.64 12.97
N VAL A 387 3.28 -5.14 13.14
CA VAL A 387 2.99 -6.47 13.68
C VAL A 387 3.82 -7.53 12.96
N ASP A 388 3.86 -7.51 11.62
CA ASP A 388 4.64 -8.46 10.83
C ASP A 388 6.11 -8.60 11.27
N ARG A 389 6.77 -7.47 11.54
CA ARG A 389 8.16 -7.42 12.01
C ARG A 389 8.28 -8.06 13.40
N ASN A 390 7.31 -7.80 14.27
CA ASN A 390 7.29 -8.32 15.63
C ASN A 390 7.07 -9.84 15.61
N LEU A 391 6.12 -10.32 14.79
CA LEU A 391 5.83 -11.75 14.63
C LEU A 391 7.02 -12.52 14.05
N ILE A 392 7.75 -11.95 13.08
CA ILE A 392 9.00 -12.57 12.62
C ILE A 392 9.99 -12.78 13.77
N SER A 393 10.10 -11.81 14.66
CA SER A 393 11.05 -11.88 15.78
C SER A 393 10.64 -12.97 16.78
N LEU A 394 9.34 -13.12 17.02
CA LEU A 394 8.79 -14.24 17.80
C LEU A 394 9.05 -15.60 17.14
N TYR A 395 8.94 -15.68 15.80
CA TYR A 395 9.27 -16.90 15.06
C TYR A 395 10.75 -17.30 15.22
N TYR A 396 11.69 -16.38 15.04
CA TYR A 396 13.12 -16.68 15.23
C TYR A 396 13.45 -17.04 16.67
N TYR A 397 12.87 -16.34 17.65
CA TYR A 397 13.01 -16.70 19.05
C TYR A 397 12.47 -18.11 19.34
N TYR A 398 11.29 -18.47 18.83
CA TYR A 398 10.74 -19.82 18.97
C TYR A 398 11.66 -20.87 18.32
N ARG A 399 12.18 -20.59 17.11
CA ARG A 399 13.11 -21.50 16.42
C ARG A 399 14.39 -21.73 17.20
N ALA A 400 14.97 -20.68 17.78
CA ALA A 400 16.21 -20.77 18.53
C ALA A 400 16.02 -21.46 19.89
N THR A 401 14.90 -21.22 20.58
CA THR A 401 14.72 -21.63 21.99
C THR A 401 13.74 -22.78 22.21
N GLY A 402 12.84 -23.06 21.27
CA GLY A 402 11.71 -23.97 21.43
C GLY A 402 10.60 -23.46 22.35
N ASP A 403 10.64 -22.20 22.81
CA ASP A 403 9.69 -21.65 23.78
C ASP A 403 8.29 -21.48 23.17
N ARG A 404 7.36 -22.35 23.58
CA ARG A 404 5.99 -22.38 23.07
C ARG A 404 5.21 -21.09 23.32
N LEU A 405 5.58 -20.28 24.31
CA LEU A 405 4.93 -18.98 24.56
C LEU A 405 4.98 -18.09 23.32
N ALA A 406 6.12 -18.03 22.64
CA ALA A 406 6.28 -17.23 21.43
C ALA A 406 5.51 -17.78 20.23
N ARG A 407 5.36 -19.11 20.11
CA ARG A 407 4.50 -19.71 19.09
C ARG A 407 3.03 -19.36 19.31
N VAL A 408 2.55 -19.40 20.55
CA VAL A 408 1.17 -19.02 20.88
C VAL A 408 0.94 -17.54 20.58
N ALA A 409 1.83 -16.65 21.05
CA ALA A 409 1.76 -15.22 20.76
C ALA A 409 1.83 -14.92 19.25
N PHE A 410 2.68 -15.63 18.50
CA PHE A 410 2.75 -15.53 17.05
C PHE A 410 1.40 -15.86 16.39
N LEU A 411 0.80 -17.00 16.77
CA LEU A 411 -0.46 -17.47 16.21
C LEU A 411 -1.63 -16.53 16.56
N GLN A 412 -1.66 -16.00 17.78
CA GLN A 412 -2.64 -15.00 18.21
C GLN A 412 -2.48 -13.69 17.42
N GLY A 413 -1.25 -13.22 17.20
CA GLY A 413 -0.98 -12.03 16.43
C GLY A 413 -1.30 -12.16 14.94
N ILE A 414 -0.96 -13.29 14.30
CA ILE A 414 -1.27 -13.51 12.88
C ILE A 414 -2.76 -13.75 12.65
N ASP A 415 -3.44 -14.42 13.60
CA ASP A 415 -4.90 -14.53 13.59
C ASP A 415 -5.57 -13.16 13.73
N TYR A 416 -5.05 -12.28 14.58
CA TYR A 416 -5.52 -10.90 14.67
C TYR A 416 -5.37 -10.14 13.34
N GLU A 417 -4.22 -10.25 12.67
CA GLU A 417 -4.02 -9.66 11.33
C GLU A 417 -5.00 -10.22 10.30
N TYR A 418 -5.33 -11.51 10.38
CA TYR A 418 -6.36 -12.15 9.55
C TYR A 418 -7.77 -11.62 9.86
N ARG A 419 -8.20 -11.66 11.12
CA ARG A 419 -9.55 -11.27 11.58
C ARG A 419 -9.91 -9.84 11.22
N PHE A 420 -8.95 -8.92 11.29
CA PHE A 420 -9.13 -7.51 10.96
C PHE A 420 -8.60 -7.14 9.57
N HIS A 421 -8.37 -8.14 8.71
CA HIS A 421 -7.84 -8.01 7.34
C HIS A 421 -6.74 -6.95 7.22
N ARG A 422 -5.80 -6.97 8.17
CA ARG A 422 -4.61 -6.12 8.18
C ARG A 422 -3.49 -6.72 7.35
N VAL A 423 -3.82 -7.74 6.55
CA VAL A 423 -2.95 -8.33 5.53
C VAL A 423 -2.41 -7.22 4.64
N SER A 424 -1.16 -6.89 4.90
CA SER A 424 -0.44 -5.91 4.10
C SER A 424 -0.31 -6.44 2.67
N GLY A 425 -0.32 -5.54 1.67
CA GLY A 425 -0.11 -5.97 0.29
C GLY A 425 1.26 -6.63 0.12
N ALA A 426 1.39 -7.46 -0.90
CA ALA A 426 2.59 -8.24 -1.22
C ALA A 426 3.89 -7.40 -1.29
N PHE A 427 3.77 -6.11 -1.63
CA PHE A 427 4.88 -5.15 -1.72
C PHE A 427 4.84 -4.04 -0.65
N ALA A 428 4.01 -4.13 0.39
CA ALA A 428 3.93 -3.08 1.41
C ALA A 428 5.25 -2.96 2.22
N GLY A 429 5.85 -1.77 2.33
CA GLY A 429 7.16 -1.64 2.98
C GLY A 429 7.20 -2.22 4.41
N GLN A 430 8.23 -3.01 4.72
CA GLN A 430 8.45 -3.70 6.01
C GLN A 430 7.40 -4.76 6.39
N ALA A 431 6.57 -5.21 5.46
CA ALA A 431 5.56 -6.23 5.70
C ALA A 431 6.08 -7.61 5.29
N TYR A 432 5.69 -8.66 6.00
CA TYR A 432 6.08 -10.03 5.65
C TYR A 432 4.90 -11.00 5.64
N PRO A 433 3.73 -10.59 5.12
CA PRO A 433 2.50 -11.35 5.30
C PRO A 433 2.62 -12.74 4.65
N SER A 434 3.19 -12.84 3.45
CA SER A 434 3.36 -14.12 2.75
C SER A 434 4.20 -15.11 3.56
N PHE A 435 5.25 -14.63 4.23
CA PHE A 435 6.07 -15.44 5.12
C PHE A 435 5.28 -15.91 6.35
N LEU A 436 4.63 -14.97 7.03
CA LEU A 436 3.95 -15.20 8.29
C LEU A 436 2.76 -16.15 8.14
N PHE A 437 1.94 -15.95 7.11
CA PHE A 437 0.81 -16.84 6.83
C PHE A 437 1.27 -18.22 6.37
N SER A 438 2.43 -18.35 5.70
CA SER A 438 3.01 -19.65 5.38
C SER A 438 3.45 -20.41 6.63
N VAL A 439 4.12 -19.73 7.57
CA VAL A 439 4.48 -20.31 8.87
C VAL A 439 3.24 -20.71 9.66
N ALA A 440 2.23 -19.83 9.71
CA ALA A 440 0.97 -20.10 10.40
C ALA A 440 0.28 -21.35 9.83
N TYR A 441 0.18 -21.45 8.50
CA TYR A 441 -0.36 -22.64 7.81
C TYR A 441 0.42 -23.91 8.17
N ARG A 442 1.75 -23.91 8.10
CA ARG A 442 2.56 -25.09 8.47
C ARG A 442 2.35 -25.51 9.93
N TRP A 443 2.10 -24.56 10.83
CA TRP A 443 1.90 -24.84 12.25
C TRP A 443 0.50 -25.30 12.62
N THR A 444 -0.53 -24.92 11.86
CA THR A 444 -1.94 -25.18 12.21
C THR A 444 -2.65 -26.10 11.23
N GLY A 445 -2.19 -26.19 9.98
CA GLY A 445 -2.90 -26.78 8.88
C GLY A 445 -4.15 -26.01 8.44
N ASP A 446 -4.37 -24.78 8.96
CA ASP A 446 -5.59 -24.01 8.68
C ASP A 446 -5.58 -23.50 7.23
N PRO A 447 -6.48 -23.99 6.35
CA PRO A 447 -6.52 -23.59 4.95
C PRO A 447 -6.78 -22.09 4.77
N ASN A 448 -7.35 -21.39 5.75
CA ASN A 448 -7.55 -19.94 5.66
C ASN A 448 -6.24 -19.17 5.50
N TYR A 449 -5.18 -19.58 6.20
CA TYR A 449 -3.87 -18.96 6.02
C TYR A 449 -3.27 -19.26 4.65
N LEU A 450 -3.46 -20.48 4.13
CA LEU A 450 -3.04 -20.84 2.77
C LEU A 450 -3.77 -20.01 1.70
N ARG A 451 -5.06 -19.72 1.90
CA ARG A 451 -5.83 -18.84 1.00
C ARG A 451 -5.28 -17.41 0.98
N VAL A 452 -4.87 -16.87 2.13
CA VAL A 452 -4.19 -15.57 2.21
C VAL A 452 -2.86 -15.61 1.45
N VAL A 453 -2.06 -16.67 1.64
CA VAL A 453 -0.80 -16.87 0.91
C VAL A 453 -1.02 -16.87 -0.61
N SER A 454 -2.01 -17.62 -1.10
CA SER A 454 -2.35 -17.66 -2.53
C SER A 454 -2.72 -16.28 -3.06
N ALA A 455 -3.54 -15.51 -2.33
CA ALA A 455 -3.94 -14.16 -2.74
C ALA A 455 -2.74 -13.19 -2.83
N LEU A 456 -1.77 -13.32 -1.92
CA LEU A 456 -0.54 -12.52 -1.92
C LEU A 456 0.38 -12.90 -3.09
N VAL A 457 0.46 -14.18 -3.46
CA VAL A 457 1.20 -14.64 -4.65
C VAL A 457 0.55 -14.09 -5.93
N ASP A 458 -0.78 -14.10 -6.02
CA ASP A 458 -1.48 -13.48 -7.15
C ASP A 458 -1.24 -11.96 -7.23
N GLU A 459 -1.12 -11.26 -6.10
CA GLU A 459 -0.68 -9.85 -6.09
C GLU A 459 0.77 -9.70 -6.57
N HIS A 460 1.69 -10.61 -6.21
CA HIS A 460 3.05 -10.63 -6.75
C HIS A 460 3.09 -10.77 -8.28
N ARG A 461 2.29 -11.70 -8.86
CA ARG A 461 2.22 -11.92 -10.32
C ARG A 461 1.76 -10.69 -11.08
N ARG A 462 0.85 -9.89 -10.50
CA ARG A 462 0.27 -8.69 -11.11
C ARG A 462 1.12 -7.45 -10.95
N TRP A 463 2.31 -7.59 -10.39
CA TRP A 463 3.20 -6.48 -10.14
C TRP A 463 3.55 -5.74 -11.44
N PRO A 464 3.22 -4.43 -11.55
CA PRO A 464 3.33 -3.67 -12.81
C PRO A 464 4.79 -3.28 -13.17
N GLY A 465 5.80 -3.80 -12.47
CA GLY A 465 7.20 -3.44 -12.70
C GLY A 465 7.61 -2.06 -12.18
N THR A 466 6.68 -1.19 -11.78
CA THR A 466 6.95 0.17 -11.31
C THR A 466 7.20 0.21 -9.79
N VAL A 467 8.31 -0.37 -9.31
CA VAL A 467 8.66 -0.21 -7.88
C VAL A 467 9.04 1.24 -7.63
N ASN A 468 8.33 1.85 -6.68
CA ASN A 468 8.91 2.87 -5.84
C ASN A 468 9.88 2.12 -4.92
N ILE A 469 11.18 1.98 -5.32
CA ILE A 469 12.28 1.15 -4.73
C ILE A 469 12.61 1.53 -3.26
N THR A 470 11.64 2.11 -2.58
CA THR A 470 11.78 3.05 -1.50
C THR A 470 11.49 2.43 -0.13
N SER A 471 11.19 1.12 -0.08
CA SER A 471 11.06 0.34 1.17
C SER A 471 10.65 -1.14 1.01
N GLN A 472 10.53 -1.65 -0.22
CA GLN A 472 9.74 -2.85 -0.51
C GLN A 472 10.61 -4.05 -0.86
N ILE A 473 11.14 -4.78 0.12
CA ILE A 473 12.03 -5.96 -0.11
C ILE A 473 11.35 -7.27 0.34
N ASN A 474 10.04 -7.20 0.55
CA ASN A 474 9.23 -8.35 0.98
C ASN A 474 9.28 -9.55 0.03
N PRO A 475 9.32 -9.38 -1.32
CA PRO A 475 9.24 -10.55 -2.21
C PRO A 475 10.35 -11.55 -1.93
N THR A 476 11.56 -11.09 -1.57
CA THR A 476 12.75 -11.95 -1.45
C THR A 476 12.76 -12.86 -0.23
N MET A 477 11.83 -12.68 0.72
CA MET A 477 11.60 -13.62 1.83
C MET A 477 10.18 -14.20 1.81
N GLY A 478 9.17 -13.37 1.56
CA GLY A 478 7.77 -13.76 1.61
C GLY A 478 7.36 -14.70 0.47
N LEU A 479 7.78 -14.42 -0.76
CA LEU A 479 7.40 -15.24 -1.92
C LEU A 479 8.05 -16.63 -1.89
N PRO A 480 9.36 -16.80 -1.58
CA PRO A 480 9.95 -18.12 -1.39
C PRO A 480 9.25 -18.97 -0.33
N ALA A 481 8.82 -18.39 0.80
CA ALA A 481 8.07 -19.10 1.83
C ALA A 481 6.68 -19.52 1.33
N ALA A 482 5.99 -18.61 0.62
CA ALA A 482 4.69 -18.88 0.01
C ALA A 482 4.75 -20.03 -0.99
N LEU A 483 5.75 -20.04 -1.88
CA LEU A 483 5.96 -21.13 -2.83
C LEU A 483 6.13 -22.48 -2.12
N GLY A 484 6.73 -22.49 -0.92
CA GLY A 484 6.90 -23.69 -0.10
C GLY A 484 5.57 -24.35 0.24
N VAL A 485 4.65 -23.58 0.82
CA VAL A 485 3.34 -24.10 1.23
C VAL A 485 2.39 -24.33 0.05
N LEU A 486 2.53 -23.55 -1.03
CA LEU A 486 1.81 -23.80 -2.29
C LEU A 486 2.31 -25.09 -2.97
N ALA A 487 3.58 -25.44 -2.79
CA ALA A 487 4.13 -26.68 -3.31
C ALA A 487 3.57 -27.92 -2.59
N GLU A 488 3.28 -27.77 -1.29
CA GLU A 488 2.70 -28.79 -0.40
C GLU A 488 1.18 -28.92 -0.56
N ALA A 489 0.50 -27.90 -1.08
CA ALA A 489 -0.96 -27.88 -1.17
C ALA A 489 -1.51 -28.96 -2.12
N GLU A 490 -2.38 -29.81 -1.59
CA GLU A 490 -3.12 -30.82 -2.35
C GLU A 490 -4.46 -30.24 -2.83
N GLY A 491 -4.54 -29.87 -4.11
CA GLY A 491 -5.78 -29.43 -4.75
C GLY A 491 -5.95 -27.91 -4.89
N PRO A 492 -7.11 -27.47 -5.37
CA PRO A 492 -7.36 -26.07 -5.67
C PRO A 492 -7.52 -25.23 -4.39
N ILE A 493 -6.76 -24.14 -4.30
CA ILE A 493 -6.87 -23.17 -3.21
C ILE A 493 -7.96 -22.17 -3.54
N THR A 494 -8.88 -21.95 -2.61
CA THR A 494 -9.97 -20.99 -2.81
C THR A 494 -9.50 -19.55 -2.61
N ALA A 495 -10.14 -18.58 -3.28
CA ALA A 495 -9.74 -17.18 -3.18
C ALA A 495 -9.86 -16.59 -1.75
N PHE A 496 -9.07 -15.55 -1.46
CA PHE A 496 -9.17 -14.71 -0.27
C PHE A 496 -9.19 -13.21 -0.64
N PRO A 497 -10.08 -12.40 -0.05
CA PRO A 497 -11.28 -12.81 0.69
C PRO A 497 -12.22 -13.63 -0.22
N VAL A 498 -13.19 -14.35 0.35
CA VAL A 498 -14.23 -15.08 -0.43
C VAL A 498 -14.97 -14.10 -1.34
N VAL A 499 -15.44 -13.02 -0.73
CA VAL A 499 -16.14 -11.93 -1.41
C VAL A 499 -15.84 -10.63 -0.67
N ARG A 500 -15.86 -9.53 -1.41
CA ARG A 500 -15.73 -8.18 -0.88
C ARG A 500 -16.88 -7.34 -1.40
N GLN A 501 -17.61 -6.72 -0.49
CA GLN A 501 -18.62 -5.72 -0.76
C GLN A 501 -18.08 -4.36 -0.28
N TYR A 502 -18.18 -3.32 -1.09
CA TYR A 502 -17.91 -1.97 -0.63
C TYR A 502 -19.23 -1.22 -0.40
N GLY A 503 -19.37 -0.60 0.76
CA GLY A 503 -20.48 0.30 1.10
C GLY A 503 -20.42 1.63 0.36
N ASP A 504 -19.28 2.01 -0.22
CA ASP A 504 -19.22 3.10 -1.21
C ASP A 504 -19.60 2.67 -2.63
N SER A 505 -20.01 1.41 -2.85
CA SER A 505 -20.60 0.98 -4.12
C SER A 505 -22.08 1.37 -4.20
N PRO A 506 -22.71 1.28 -5.39
CA PRO A 506 -24.15 1.19 -5.47
C PRO A 506 -24.71 0.15 -4.48
N PRO A 507 -25.96 0.32 -4.00
CA PRO A 507 -26.59 -0.63 -3.09
C PRO A 507 -26.40 -2.07 -3.57
N SER A 508 -25.72 -2.85 -2.74
CA SER A 508 -25.35 -4.24 -3.00
C SER A 508 -25.56 -5.05 -1.73
N ARG A 509 -25.59 -6.36 -1.87
CA ARG A 509 -25.78 -7.29 -0.75
C ARG A 509 -25.02 -8.58 -0.99
N ILE A 510 -24.60 -9.21 0.09
CA ILE A 510 -23.98 -10.53 0.00
C ILE A 510 -25.11 -11.54 -0.19
N VAL A 511 -24.99 -12.41 -1.19
CA VAL A 511 -25.92 -13.49 -1.48
C VAL A 511 -25.21 -14.81 -1.27
N PHE A 512 -25.83 -15.73 -0.55
CA PHE A 512 -25.25 -17.04 -0.29
C PHE A 512 -26.31 -18.14 -0.33
N ARG A 513 -25.85 -19.37 -0.57
CA ARG A 513 -26.72 -20.55 -0.58
C ARG A 513 -26.59 -21.30 0.74
N LYS A 514 -27.70 -21.51 1.44
CA LYS A 514 -27.75 -22.35 2.65
C LYS A 514 -28.07 -23.81 2.26
N PRO A 515 -27.27 -24.79 2.71
CA PRO A 515 -27.58 -26.21 2.55
C PRO A 515 -28.70 -26.68 3.51
N ALA A 516 -29.30 -27.83 3.19
CA ALA A 516 -30.28 -28.46 4.06
C ALA A 516 -29.62 -28.95 5.37
N ASP A 517 -30.33 -28.84 6.49
CA ASP A 517 -29.99 -29.43 7.79
C ASP A 517 -28.62 -29.06 8.37
N ARG A 518 -27.97 -28.01 7.85
CA ARG A 518 -26.68 -27.51 8.36
C ARG A 518 -26.74 -26.00 8.57
N PRO A 519 -26.09 -25.48 9.63
CA PRO A 519 -25.95 -24.04 9.78
C PRO A 519 -25.05 -23.49 8.67
N VAL A 520 -25.11 -22.17 8.47
CA VAL A 520 -24.08 -21.43 7.74
C VAL A 520 -23.37 -20.50 8.70
N THR A 521 -22.05 -20.53 8.70
CA THR A 521 -21.17 -19.67 9.50
C THR A 521 -20.34 -18.80 8.56
N MET A 522 -20.22 -17.51 8.87
CA MET A 522 -19.38 -16.58 8.14
C MET A 522 -18.48 -15.81 9.10
N ARG A 523 -17.21 -15.68 8.74
CA ARG A 523 -16.26 -14.77 9.38
C ARG A 523 -16.10 -13.55 8.51
N LEU A 524 -16.45 -12.40 9.04
CA LEU A 524 -16.49 -11.13 8.32
C LEU A 524 -15.49 -10.15 8.91
N HIS A 525 -14.87 -9.35 8.06
CA HIS A 525 -14.20 -8.12 8.47
C HIS A 525 -14.93 -6.94 7.84
N LEU A 526 -15.33 -5.96 8.64
CA LEU A 526 -16.05 -4.80 8.17
C LEU A 526 -15.51 -3.52 8.81
N ARG A 527 -15.79 -2.39 8.18
CA ARG A 527 -15.56 -1.04 8.73
C ARG A 527 -16.90 -0.33 8.82
N MET A 528 -17.25 0.20 10.00
CA MET A 528 -18.45 1.01 10.20
C MET A 528 -18.32 2.39 9.53
N SER A 529 -19.44 2.96 9.09
CA SER A 529 -19.51 4.32 8.55
C SER A 529 -18.99 5.33 9.56
N ASP A 530 -18.39 6.40 9.06
CA ASP A 530 -17.86 7.48 9.90
C ASP A 530 -18.96 8.23 10.67
N ASP A 531 -20.22 8.14 10.24
CA ASP A 531 -21.41 8.76 10.87
C ASP A 531 -22.01 7.97 12.03
N LEU A 532 -21.55 6.74 12.23
CA LEU A 532 -21.96 5.95 13.38
C LEU A 532 -21.01 6.21 14.55
N GLU A 533 -21.59 6.17 15.75
CA GLU A 533 -20.80 6.16 16.99
C GLU A 533 -19.77 5.02 16.94
N GLU A 534 -18.58 5.27 17.50
CA GLU A 534 -17.46 4.33 17.41
C GLU A 534 -17.76 2.95 18.03
N ASP A 535 -18.76 2.87 18.91
CA ASP A 535 -19.25 1.67 19.60
C ASP A 535 -20.59 1.14 19.05
N ALA A 536 -21.10 1.71 17.96
CA ALA A 536 -22.36 1.27 17.36
C ALA A 536 -22.38 -0.24 17.10
N ALA A 537 -23.48 -0.87 17.50
CA ALA A 537 -23.70 -2.30 17.29
C ALA A 537 -23.90 -2.59 15.80
N VAL A 538 -23.28 -3.67 15.32
CA VAL A 538 -23.57 -4.21 13.99
C VAL A 538 -24.90 -4.95 14.08
N THR A 539 -25.85 -4.66 13.19
CA THR A 539 -27.13 -5.39 13.13
C THR A 539 -27.27 -6.05 11.77
N PRO A 540 -27.13 -7.38 11.66
CA PRO A 540 -27.25 -8.07 10.39
C PRO A 540 -28.72 -8.19 9.98
N VAL A 541 -29.01 -7.89 8.72
CA VAL A 541 -30.31 -8.17 8.11
C VAL A 541 -30.13 -9.36 7.18
N VAL A 542 -30.65 -10.52 7.59
CA VAL A 542 -30.62 -11.74 6.79
C VAL A 542 -32.03 -12.08 6.34
N ALA A 543 -32.21 -12.28 5.04
CA ALA A 543 -33.49 -12.68 4.48
C ALA A 543 -33.35 -13.90 3.58
N SER A 544 -34.27 -14.86 3.71
CA SER A 544 -34.39 -15.99 2.79
C SER A 544 -35.12 -15.54 1.53
N HIS A 545 -34.50 -15.65 0.37
CA HIS A 545 -35.15 -15.46 -0.91
C HIS A 545 -35.81 -16.76 -1.38
N ILE A 546 -37.13 -16.79 -1.34
CA ILE A 546 -37.93 -17.68 -2.17
C ILE A 546 -37.98 -17.03 -3.55
N ALA A 547 -37.93 -17.82 -4.63
CA ALA A 547 -37.70 -17.39 -6.02
C ALA A 547 -38.61 -16.27 -6.61
N ASN A 548 -39.52 -15.67 -5.83
CA ASN A 548 -40.58 -14.75 -6.27
C ASN A 548 -40.61 -13.38 -5.56
N GLY A 549 -39.51 -12.91 -4.96
CA GLY A 549 -39.33 -11.47 -4.70
C GLY A 549 -39.54 -10.97 -3.26
N ASP A 550 -40.26 -11.67 -2.40
CA ASP A 550 -40.41 -11.29 -0.99
C ASP A 550 -39.48 -12.12 -0.11
N GLY A 551 -38.35 -11.52 0.30
CA GLY A 551 -37.44 -12.14 1.25
C GLY A 551 -38.07 -12.22 2.64
N LYS A 552 -38.20 -13.42 3.22
CA LYS A 552 -38.61 -13.56 4.62
C LYS A 552 -37.40 -13.30 5.53
N LEU A 553 -37.52 -12.36 6.46
CA LEU A 553 -36.47 -12.11 7.47
C LEU A 553 -36.22 -13.35 8.33
N VAL A 554 -34.94 -13.63 8.59
CA VAL A 554 -34.50 -14.72 9.45
C VAL A 554 -34.37 -14.20 10.88
N GLU A 555 -35.24 -14.64 11.77
CA GLU A 555 -35.32 -14.12 13.15
C GLU A 555 -34.21 -14.66 14.07
N HIS A 556 -33.59 -15.79 13.73
CA HIS A 556 -32.67 -16.51 14.61
C HIS A 556 -31.19 -16.46 14.19
N VAL A 557 -30.77 -15.36 13.55
CA VAL A 557 -29.34 -15.16 13.25
C VAL A 557 -28.59 -14.80 14.53
N THR A 558 -27.56 -15.57 14.85
CA THR A 558 -26.63 -15.22 15.94
C THR A 558 -25.41 -14.52 15.37
N MET A 559 -24.97 -13.46 16.04
CA MET A 559 -23.81 -12.70 15.61
C MET A 559 -22.96 -12.31 16.83
N GLU A 560 -21.66 -12.55 16.73
CA GLU A 560 -20.66 -12.09 17.68
C GLU A 560 -19.77 -11.08 16.97
N ALA A 561 -19.59 -9.89 17.55
CA ALA A 561 -18.78 -8.82 16.98
C ALA A 561 -17.66 -8.43 17.96
N GLU A 562 -16.46 -8.32 17.43
CA GLU A 562 -15.27 -7.87 18.14
C GLU A 562 -14.75 -6.60 17.49
N ALA A 563 -14.55 -5.55 18.28
CA ALA A 563 -13.95 -4.30 17.81
C ALA A 563 -12.43 -4.40 17.77
N MET A 564 -11.83 -3.76 16.78
CA MET A 564 -10.38 -3.57 16.75
C MET A 564 -9.97 -2.74 17.97
N PHE A 565 -9.08 -3.26 18.82
CA PHE A 565 -8.69 -2.53 20.02
C PHE A 565 -7.86 -1.28 19.66
N ARG A 566 -7.96 -0.25 20.50
CA ARG A 566 -7.17 0.97 20.37
C ARG A 566 -5.81 0.76 21.01
N SER A 567 -4.75 0.92 20.23
CA SER A 567 -3.39 0.88 20.75
C SER A 567 -2.96 2.30 21.11
N ALA A 568 -2.35 2.49 22.28
CA ALA A 568 -2.09 3.82 22.87
C ALA A 568 -1.26 4.76 21.97
N TYR A 569 -0.46 4.23 21.04
CA TYR A 569 0.47 5.02 20.23
C TYR A 569 0.23 4.91 18.72
N ALA A 570 -0.54 3.93 18.26
CA ALA A 570 -0.79 3.77 16.84
C ALA A 570 -1.98 4.64 16.43
N GLY A 571 -1.74 5.78 15.80
CA GLY A 571 -2.74 6.52 15.00
C GLY A 571 -3.30 5.73 13.79
N ARG A 572 -3.27 4.39 13.88
CA ARG A 572 -3.71 3.40 12.90
C ARG A 572 -4.73 2.41 13.47
N SER A 573 -5.05 2.44 14.76
CA SER A 573 -6.22 1.71 15.25
C SER A 573 -7.45 2.47 14.78
N ASP A 574 -8.19 1.87 13.86
CA ASP A 574 -9.51 2.36 13.48
C ASP A 574 -10.53 1.58 14.31
N PRO A 575 -11.03 2.15 15.42
CA PRO A 575 -11.95 1.47 16.31
C PRO A 575 -13.29 1.20 15.65
N ARG A 576 -13.54 1.64 14.39
CA ARG A 576 -14.72 1.29 13.61
C ARG A 576 -14.57 -0.02 12.84
N ARG A 577 -13.39 -0.63 12.84
CA ARG A 577 -13.22 -1.97 12.27
C ARG A 577 -13.78 -3.02 13.21
N ARG A 578 -14.46 -4.01 12.64
CA ARG A 578 -15.05 -5.14 13.37
C ARG A 578 -14.64 -6.43 12.71
N HIS A 579 -14.37 -7.42 13.54
CA HIS A 579 -14.44 -8.82 13.16
C HIS A 579 -15.81 -9.36 13.60
N VAL A 580 -16.53 -10.04 12.71
CA VAL A 580 -17.87 -10.55 12.99
C VAL A 580 -17.94 -12.04 12.66
N SER A 581 -18.41 -12.84 13.61
CA SER A 581 -18.81 -14.23 13.41
C SER A 581 -20.34 -14.27 13.31
N LEU A 582 -20.86 -14.53 12.11
CA LEU A 582 -22.30 -14.61 11.84
C LEU A 582 -22.69 -16.07 11.63
N ARG A 583 -23.80 -16.51 12.23
CA ARG A 583 -24.32 -17.87 12.07
C ARG A 583 -25.82 -17.86 11.78
N VAL A 584 -26.18 -18.48 10.66
CA VAL A 584 -27.55 -18.83 10.28
C VAL A 584 -27.83 -20.25 10.76
N PRO A 585 -28.87 -20.49 11.57
CA PRO A 585 -29.08 -21.79 12.21
C PRO A 585 -29.50 -22.86 11.22
N ALA A 586 -29.27 -24.13 11.57
CA ALA A 586 -29.58 -25.27 10.72
C ALA A 586 -31.07 -25.38 10.38
N ALA A 587 -31.94 -24.93 11.29
CA ALA A 587 -33.39 -24.98 11.20
C ALA A 587 -33.98 -24.10 10.07
N GLU A 588 -33.25 -23.10 9.59
CA GLU A 588 -33.70 -22.30 8.46
C GLU A 588 -33.75 -23.15 7.18
N PRO A 589 -34.74 -22.97 6.29
CA PRO A 589 -34.89 -23.81 5.11
C PRO A 589 -33.67 -23.72 4.18
N PRO A 590 -33.30 -24.78 3.45
CA PRO A 590 -32.30 -24.67 2.40
C PRO A 590 -32.75 -23.67 1.33
N GLY A 591 -31.84 -22.89 0.78
CA GLY A 591 -32.23 -21.89 -0.21
C GLY A 591 -31.20 -20.79 -0.44
N LEU A 592 -31.66 -19.73 -1.09
CA LEU A 592 -30.88 -18.53 -1.33
C LEU A 592 -31.15 -17.53 -0.21
N TYR A 593 -30.09 -16.91 0.30
CA TYR A 593 -30.16 -15.92 1.38
C TYR A 593 -29.42 -14.66 0.97
N THR A 594 -29.89 -13.53 1.49
CA THR A 594 -29.18 -12.26 1.46
C THR A 594 -28.69 -11.89 2.84
N LEU A 595 -27.54 -11.23 2.89
CA LEU A 595 -26.98 -10.58 4.07
C LEU A 595 -26.72 -9.12 3.71
N GLU A 596 -27.35 -8.24 4.49
CA GLU A 596 -27.12 -6.80 4.49
C GLU A 596 -26.59 -6.39 5.87
N LEU A 597 -25.61 -5.48 5.87
CA LEU A 597 -25.01 -4.93 7.08
C LEU A 597 -25.10 -3.39 6.98
N PRO A 598 -26.27 -2.81 7.32
CA PRO A 598 -26.48 -1.37 7.23
C PRO A 598 -25.43 -0.59 8.02
N GLY A 599 -25.02 0.56 7.48
CA GLY A 599 -24.04 1.42 8.15
C GLY A 599 -22.59 0.93 8.07
N THR A 600 -22.27 -0.02 7.18
CA THR A 600 -20.89 -0.45 6.92
C THR A 600 -20.33 0.18 5.63
N GLU A 601 -19.08 0.60 5.66
CA GLU A 601 -18.36 1.14 4.50
C GLU A 601 -17.78 0.06 3.59
N PHE A 602 -17.50 -1.12 4.12
CA PHE A 602 -17.17 -2.31 3.36
C PHE A 602 -17.32 -3.55 4.25
N VAL A 603 -17.49 -4.70 3.60
CA VAL A 603 -17.58 -6.02 4.21
C VAL A 603 -16.74 -7.01 3.40
N ASP A 604 -15.82 -7.66 4.07
CA ASP A 604 -15.04 -8.79 3.57
C ASP A 604 -15.55 -10.07 4.18
N VAL A 605 -15.99 -11.02 3.37
CA VAL A 605 -16.21 -12.40 3.81
C VAL A 605 -14.85 -13.09 3.79
N LEU A 606 -14.24 -13.23 4.97
CA LEU A 606 -12.94 -13.86 5.14
C LEU A 606 -13.06 -15.38 4.95
N ASP A 607 -14.06 -15.98 5.59
CA ASP A 607 -14.33 -17.41 5.55
C ASP A 607 -15.82 -17.71 5.66
N THR A 608 -16.24 -18.85 5.12
CA THR A 608 -17.63 -19.31 5.11
C THR A 608 -17.74 -20.81 4.82
N ASP A 609 -18.68 -21.47 5.46
CA ASP A 609 -19.08 -22.85 5.14
C ASP A 609 -20.21 -22.91 4.09
N ALA A 610 -20.73 -21.76 3.63
CA ALA A 610 -21.72 -21.71 2.58
C ALA A 610 -21.09 -22.17 1.25
N PRO A 611 -21.70 -23.13 0.53
CA PRO A 611 -21.13 -23.66 -0.72
C PRO A 611 -21.02 -22.62 -1.84
N GLN A 612 -21.79 -21.53 -1.79
CA GLN A 612 -21.77 -20.44 -2.76
C GLN A 612 -22.00 -19.12 -2.05
N VAL A 613 -21.17 -18.12 -2.37
CA VAL A 613 -21.24 -16.74 -1.86
C VAL A 613 -20.86 -15.76 -2.97
N SER A 614 -21.70 -14.77 -3.21
CA SER A 614 -21.51 -13.75 -4.24
C SER A 614 -21.98 -12.39 -3.72
N VAL A 615 -21.58 -11.31 -4.40
CA VAL A 615 -22.18 -9.99 -4.22
C VAL A 615 -23.23 -9.80 -5.30
N TYR A 616 -24.47 -9.52 -4.89
CA TYR A 616 -25.53 -9.06 -5.77
C TYR A 616 -25.49 -7.53 -5.86
N ALA A 617 -25.24 -7.01 -7.06
CA ALA A 617 -24.98 -5.60 -7.30
C ALA A 617 -25.69 -5.11 -8.59
N PRO A 618 -27.04 -4.99 -8.57
CA PRO A 618 -27.84 -4.69 -9.77
C PRO A 618 -27.58 -3.31 -10.37
N GLU A 619 -27.12 -2.37 -9.55
CA GLU A 619 -26.78 -1.01 -9.97
C GLU A 619 -25.27 -0.83 -10.24
N GLY A 620 -24.48 -1.91 -10.11
CA GLY A 620 -23.05 -1.94 -10.39
C GLY A 620 -22.22 -2.42 -9.19
N PHE A 621 -21.17 -3.17 -9.51
CA PHE A 621 -20.19 -3.72 -8.58
C PHE A 621 -18.87 -2.97 -8.70
N ARG A 622 -18.25 -2.64 -7.57
CA ARG A 622 -16.94 -1.99 -7.55
C ARG A 622 -15.81 -3.00 -7.55
N MET A 623 -15.01 -2.97 -8.61
CA MET A 623 -13.79 -3.74 -8.74
C MET A 623 -12.61 -3.04 -8.05
N GLN A 624 -11.67 -3.83 -7.50
CA GLN A 624 -10.48 -3.32 -6.78
C GLN A 624 -9.26 -3.08 -7.70
N GLY A 625 -9.50 -2.80 -8.99
CA GLY A 625 -8.44 -2.56 -9.98
C GLY A 625 -7.43 -3.69 -10.10
N ALA A 626 -6.17 -3.33 -10.37
CA ALA A 626 -5.09 -4.29 -10.65
C ALA A 626 -4.83 -5.30 -9.51
N ARG A 627 -5.44 -5.12 -8.34
CA ARG A 627 -5.30 -6.02 -7.19
C ARG A 627 -6.33 -7.12 -7.12
N ALA A 628 -7.33 -7.16 -8.02
CA ALA A 628 -8.30 -8.24 -7.98
C ALA A 628 -8.78 -8.73 -9.35
N THR A 629 -9.16 -10.01 -9.34
CA THR A 629 -9.92 -10.63 -10.41
C THR A 629 -11.31 -10.93 -9.88
N ASP A 630 -12.33 -10.61 -10.67
CA ASP A 630 -13.72 -10.88 -10.35
C ASP A 630 -14.35 -11.75 -11.44
N TYR A 631 -15.34 -12.54 -11.07
CA TYR A 631 -16.02 -13.48 -11.95
C TYR A 631 -17.52 -13.23 -11.94
N PHE A 632 -18.18 -13.56 -13.05
CA PHE A 632 -19.64 -13.54 -13.20
C PHE A 632 -20.09 -14.64 -14.16
N ARG A 633 -21.39 -14.89 -14.27
CA ARG A 633 -21.95 -15.94 -15.14
C ARG A 633 -22.74 -15.37 -16.31
N VAL A 634 -22.55 -15.97 -17.48
CA VAL A 634 -23.37 -15.74 -18.68
C VAL A 634 -24.15 -17.02 -18.98
N ALA A 635 -25.47 -16.90 -19.13
CA ALA A 635 -26.36 -18.02 -19.38
C ALA A 635 -26.32 -18.46 -20.86
N ASN A 636 -26.85 -19.66 -21.15
CA ASN A 636 -26.80 -20.28 -22.49
C ASN A 636 -27.65 -19.54 -23.53
N ASP A 637 -28.65 -18.78 -23.08
CA ASP A 637 -29.60 -18.02 -23.89
C ASP A 637 -29.14 -16.58 -24.19
N VAL A 638 -27.91 -16.21 -23.80
CA VAL A 638 -27.35 -14.88 -23.99
C VAL A 638 -26.34 -14.89 -25.13
N ASP A 639 -26.77 -14.51 -26.33
CA ASP A 639 -25.88 -14.41 -27.49
C ASP A 639 -25.01 -13.15 -27.46
N THR A 640 -25.50 -12.07 -26.84
CA THR A 640 -24.78 -10.80 -26.71
C THR A 640 -24.79 -10.37 -25.25
N LEU A 641 -23.62 -10.35 -24.62
CA LEU A 641 -23.43 -9.77 -23.29
C LEU A 641 -23.46 -8.25 -23.39
N ARG A 642 -24.32 -7.60 -22.60
CA ARG A 642 -24.36 -6.16 -22.40
C ARG A 642 -23.79 -5.83 -21.02
N ILE A 643 -22.71 -5.07 -21.01
CA ILE A 643 -21.96 -4.73 -19.79
C ILE A 643 -21.61 -3.25 -19.82
N PHE A 644 -21.62 -2.59 -18.67
CA PHE A 644 -21.10 -1.25 -18.50
C PHE A 644 -19.77 -1.30 -17.75
N LEU A 645 -18.76 -0.60 -18.26
CA LEU A 645 -17.41 -0.54 -17.70
C LEU A 645 -17.05 0.90 -17.34
N GLY A 646 -16.95 1.22 -16.05
CA GLY A 646 -16.55 2.55 -15.59
C GLY A 646 -15.08 2.88 -15.85
N VAL A 647 -14.23 1.84 -15.96
CA VAL A 647 -12.78 1.93 -16.15
C VAL A 647 -12.29 0.88 -17.15
N PRO A 648 -11.05 1.01 -17.68
CA PRO A 648 -10.48 0.01 -18.57
C PRO A 648 -10.40 -1.36 -17.90
N THR A 649 -11.13 -2.32 -18.47
CA THR A 649 -11.35 -3.64 -17.89
C THR A 649 -11.20 -4.70 -18.97
N GLU A 650 -10.32 -5.66 -18.73
CA GLU A 650 -10.20 -6.86 -19.55
C GLU A 650 -11.35 -7.81 -19.19
N VAL A 651 -12.04 -8.30 -20.21
CA VAL A 651 -13.10 -9.30 -20.08
C VAL A 651 -12.65 -10.56 -20.80
N ARG A 652 -12.59 -11.70 -20.09
CA ARG A 652 -12.23 -13.00 -20.67
C ARG A 652 -13.40 -13.98 -20.63
N ARG A 653 -13.48 -14.79 -21.68
CA ARG A 653 -14.46 -15.87 -21.84
C ARG A 653 -14.11 -17.06 -20.95
N PRO A 654 -15.03 -18.05 -20.79
CA PRO A 654 -14.76 -19.25 -20.01
C PRO A 654 -13.57 -20.09 -20.50
N ASP A 655 -13.23 -20.01 -21.79
CA ASP A 655 -12.07 -20.68 -22.40
C ASP A 655 -10.74 -19.92 -22.20
N GLY A 656 -10.76 -18.78 -21.49
CA GLY A 656 -9.60 -17.94 -21.23
C GLY A 656 -9.26 -16.93 -22.33
N SER A 657 -9.92 -17.00 -23.50
CA SER A 657 -9.75 -16.03 -24.57
C SER A 657 -10.22 -14.63 -24.16
N VAL A 658 -9.52 -13.60 -24.64
CA VAL A 658 -9.90 -12.22 -24.39
C VAL A 658 -11.11 -11.86 -25.25
N ALA A 659 -12.19 -11.44 -24.60
CA ALA A 659 -13.40 -10.92 -25.25
C ALA A 659 -13.36 -9.39 -25.41
N LEU A 660 -12.69 -8.71 -24.47
CA LEU A 660 -12.47 -7.28 -24.50
C LEU A 660 -11.14 -6.94 -23.82
N GLU A 661 -10.29 -6.17 -24.48
CA GLU A 661 -9.03 -5.65 -23.94
C GLU A 661 -9.24 -4.44 -23.01
N ALA A 662 -8.36 -4.27 -22.01
CA ALA A 662 -8.43 -3.19 -21.04
C ALA A 662 -7.92 -1.83 -21.58
N GLU A 663 -8.67 -1.21 -22.50
CA GLU A 663 -8.29 0.06 -23.15
C GLU A 663 -9.16 1.24 -22.68
N ALA A 664 -8.55 2.45 -22.62
CA ALA A 664 -9.25 3.69 -22.26
C ALA A 664 -10.47 4.00 -23.15
N GLY A 665 -10.39 3.68 -24.45
CA GLY A 665 -11.49 3.85 -25.40
C GLY A 665 -12.61 2.81 -25.26
N LYS A 666 -12.44 1.78 -24.42
CA LYS A 666 -13.38 0.66 -24.27
C LYS A 666 -14.25 0.74 -23.00
N ILE A 667 -14.41 1.94 -22.41
CA ILE A 667 -15.28 2.22 -21.26
C ILE A 667 -16.71 2.64 -21.65
N GLY A 668 -17.66 2.54 -20.73
CA GLY A 668 -19.09 2.79 -20.94
C GLY A 668 -19.86 1.49 -21.25
N GLU A 669 -21.05 1.63 -21.86
CA GLU A 669 -21.85 0.48 -22.30
C GLU A 669 -21.15 -0.25 -23.46
N ARG A 670 -21.02 -1.57 -23.35
CA ARG A 670 -20.37 -2.45 -24.31
C ARG A 670 -21.26 -3.65 -24.61
N GLN A 671 -21.22 -4.06 -25.88
CA GLN A 671 -21.84 -5.28 -26.37
C GLN A 671 -20.72 -6.23 -26.78
N ILE A 672 -20.73 -7.43 -26.23
CA ILE A 672 -19.70 -8.45 -26.43
C ILE A 672 -20.41 -9.72 -26.90
N SER A 673 -19.94 -10.32 -28.00
CA SER A 673 -20.49 -11.59 -28.45
C SER A 673 -20.22 -12.68 -27.40
N ALA A 674 -21.30 -13.33 -26.96
CA ALA A 674 -21.33 -14.43 -26.00
C ALA A 674 -21.86 -15.74 -26.62
N ALA A 675 -22.27 -15.71 -27.89
CA ALA A 675 -22.71 -16.87 -28.65
C ALA A 675 -21.67 -18.00 -28.58
N GLY A 676 -22.07 -19.18 -28.09
CA GLY A 676 -21.20 -20.34 -27.91
C GLY A 676 -20.25 -20.28 -26.70
N HIS A 677 -20.32 -19.24 -25.87
CA HIS A 677 -19.41 -18.99 -24.75
C HIS A 677 -20.12 -18.80 -23.40
N ALA A 678 -21.21 -19.53 -23.17
CA ALA A 678 -21.87 -19.55 -21.86
C ALA A 678 -20.97 -20.15 -20.77
N GLY A 679 -21.12 -19.68 -19.53
CA GLY A 679 -20.31 -20.15 -18.41
C GLY A 679 -19.83 -19.04 -17.50
N VAL A 680 -18.66 -19.24 -16.87
CA VAL A 680 -18.07 -18.27 -15.95
C VAL A 680 -17.06 -17.41 -16.69
N TRP A 681 -17.32 -16.11 -16.70
CA TRP A 681 -16.49 -15.09 -17.32
C TRP A 681 -15.63 -14.40 -16.27
N ARG A 682 -14.50 -13.82 -16.70
CA ARG A 682 -13.51 -13.19 -15.83
C ARG A 682 -13.37 -11.71 -16.17
N LEU A 683 -13.20 -10.87 -15.15
CA LEU A 683 -12.95 -9.44 -15.22
C LEU A 683 -11.61 -9.11 -14.55
N ASN A 684 -10.77 -8.32 -15.22
CA ASN A 684 -9.55 -7.74 -14.66
C ASN A 684 -9.50 -6.24 -14.98
N ALA A 685 -9.70 -5.39 -13.97
CA ALA A 685 -9.63 -3.93 -14.16
C ALA A 685 -8.20 -3.42 -13.94
N THR A 686 -7.76 -2.42 -14.70
CA THR A 686 -6.43 -1.81 -14.50
C THR A 686 -6.38 -0.91 -13.28
N GLN A 687 -7.52 -0.38 -12.85
CA GLN A 687 -7.70 0.48 -11.69
C GLN A 687 -9.08 0.24 -11.05
N SER A 688 -9.32 0.76 -9.85
CA SER A 688 -10.62 0.56 -9.19
C SER A 688 -11.74 1.23 -9.99
N GLY A 689 -12.88 0.56 -10.14
CA GLY A 689 -13.93 1.02 -11.03
C GLY A 689 -15.25 0.27 -10.87
N ILE A 690 -16.36 0.88 -11.27
CA ILE A 690 -17.67 0.20 -11.35
C ILE A 690 -17.80 -0.63 -12.63
N VAL A 691 -18.31 -1.85 -12.49
CA VAL A 691 -18.79 -2.70 -13.57
C VAL A 691 -20.25 -3.07 -13.31
N ARG A 692 -21.10 -3.00 -14.34
CA ARG A 692 -22.53 -3.36 -14.23
C ARG A 692 -22.93 -4.32 -15.34
N LEU A 693 -23.61 -5.40 -14.95
CA LEU A 693 -24.17 -6.38 -15.88
C LEU A 693 -25.60 -5.97 -16.25
N LEU A 694 -25.87 -5.76 -17.55
CA LEU A 694 -27.11 -5.13 -18.01
C LEU A 694 -28.16 -6.14 -18.49
N ASN A 695 -27.76 -7.34 -18.87
CA ASN A 695 -28.68 -8.37 -19.37
C ASN A 695 -28.36 -9.80 -18.87
N VAL A 696 -27.58 -9.91 -17.79
CA VAL A 696 -27.30 -11.16 -17.08
C VAL A 696 -27.44 -10.95 -15.57
N GLU A 697 -27.46 -12.02 -14.78
CA GLU A 697 -27.54 -11.93 -13.32
C GLU A 697 -26.39 -11.07 -12.77
N PRO A 698 -26.66 -10.01 -11.99
CA PRO A 698 -25.64 -9.09 -11.48
C PRO A 698 -24.94 -9.64 -10.23
N LEU A 699 -24.42 -10.86 -10.34
CA LEU A 699 -23.73 -11.61 -9.29
C LEU A 699 -22.23 -11.66 -9.57
N PHE A 700 -21.43 -11.26 -8.59
CA PHE A 700 -19.99 -11.20 -8.68
C PHE A 700 -19.34 -12.01 -7.57
N SER A 701 -18.19 -12.63 -7.84
CA SER A 701 -17.38 -13.29 -6.80
C SER A 701 -15.89 -13.25 -7.14
N ARG A 702 -15.03 -13.41 -6.13
CA ARG A 702 -13.57 -13.50 -6.31
C ARG A 702 -13.10 -14.83 -6.89
N SER A 703 -14.00 -15.82 -6.92
CA SER A 703 -13.66 -17.15 -7.39
C SER A 703 -14.84 -17.81 -8.10
N PRO A 704 -14.60 -18.54 -9.21
CA PRO A 704 -15.66 -19.17 -9.98
C PRO A 704 -16.47 -20.18 -9.16
N GLN A 705 -15.86 -20.88 -8.20
CA GLN A 705 -16.54 -21.86 -7.34
C GLN A 705 -17.55 -21.22 -6.38
N TRP A 706 -17.33 -19.98 -5.98
CA TRP A 706 -18.21 -19.27 -5.04
C TRP A 706 -19.40 -18.62 -5.73
N LEU A 707 -19.39 -18.50 -7.07
CA LEU A 707 -20.50 -17.92 -7.80
C LEU A 707 -21.81 -18.69 -7.58
N VAL A 708 -22.78 -17.99 -7.00
CA VAL A 708 -24.15 -18.44 -6.85
C VAL A 708 -24.75 -18.76 -8.23
N LYS A 709 -25.51 -19.86 -8.31
CA LYS A 709 -26.18 -20.32 -9.54
C LYS A 709 -27.69 -20.22 -9.39
N GLY A 710 -28.39 -19.83 -10.46
CA GLY A 710 -29.85 -19.91 -10.57
C GLY A 710 -30.57 -19.01 -9.57
N ALA A 711 -30.06 -17.78 -9.39
CA ALA A 711 -30.73 -16.80 -8.54
C ALA A 711 -31.93 -16.16 -9.26
N HIS A 712 -31.96 -16.24 -10.61
CA HIS A 712 -32.98 -15.71 -11.50
C HIS A 712 -33.32 -14.24 -11.23
N VAL A 713 -32.32 -13.46 -10.83
CA VAL A 713 -32.54 -12.05 -10.50
C VAL A 713 -32.40 -11.21 -11.75
N ALA A 714 -33.51 -10.58 -12.15
CA ALA A 714 -33.53 -9.70 -13.30
C ALA A 714 -32.59 -8.50 -13.08
N PRO A 715 -31.87 -8.05 -14.13
CA PRO A 715 -31.19 -6.76 -14.08
C PRO A 715 -32.22 -5.65 -13.87
N ALA A 716 -31.80 -4.54 -13.25
CA ALA A 716 -32.69 -3.40 -13.08
C ALA A 716 -33.16 -2.88 -14.45
N PRO A 717 -34.46 -2.55 -14.61
CA PRO A 717 -34.98 -2.03 -15.86
C PRO A 717 -34.24 -0.75 -16.26
N ARG A 718 -33.99 -0.60 -17.56
CA ARG A 718 -33.36 0.61 -18.10
C ARG A 718 -34.37 1.74 -18.03
N PHE A 719 -33.99 2.86 -17.42
CA PHE A 719 -34.76 4.10 -17.52
C PHE A 719 -34.72 4.62 -18.96
N GLU A 720 -35.89 4.80 -19.56
CA GLU A 720 -36.02 5.48 -20.84
C GLU A 720 -35.91 6.99 -20.62
N ARG A 721 -34.85 7.59 -21.16
CA ARG A 721 -34.61 9.02 -21.03
C ARG A 721 -35.67 9.79 -21.82
N PRO A 722 -36.19 10.91 -21.29
CA PRO A 722 -36.93 11.86 -22.12
C PRO A 722 -36.06 12.31 -23.29
N THR A 723 -36.67 12.51 -24.46
CA THR A 723 -35.97 13.01 -25.64
C THR A 723 -35.54 14.47 -25.43
N SER A 724 -34.45 14.89 -26.08
CA SER A 724 -33.83 16.21 -25.83
C SER A 724 -34.68 17.41 -26.27
N ASP A 725 -35.68 17.18 -27.12
CA ASP A 725 -36.65 18.18 -27.60
C ASP A 725 -37.78 18.45 -26.59
N VAL A 726 -37.99 17.56 -25.62
CA VAL A 726 -39.00 17.74 -24.57
C VAL A 726 -38.42 18.63 -23.46
N THR A 727 -38.96 19.84 -23.34
CA THR A 727 -38.55 20.81 -22.31
C THR A 727 -39.26 20.56 -20.97
N PHE A 728 -40.54 20.17 -21.00
CA PHE A 728 -41.33 19.89 -19.80
C PHE A 728 -41.89 18.47 -19.83
N VAL A 729 -41.78 17.78 -18.70
CA VAL A 729 -42.23 16.39 -18.50
C VAL A 729 -43.13 16.32 -17.28
N PRO A 730 -43.95 15.27 -17.11
CA PRO A 730 -44.69 15.07 -15.86
C PRO A 730 -43.74 15.04 -14.64
N GLY A 731 -44.05 15.88 -13.67
CA GLY A 731 -43.37 16.03 -12.38
C GLY A 731 -43.87 15.04 -11.32
N ARG A 732 -43.18 15.00 -10.18
CA ARG A 732 -43.52 14.18 -9.01
C ARG A 732 -44.78 14.67 -8.30
N CYS A 733 -45.00 15.98 -8.28
CA CYS A 733 -46.05 16.63 -7.48
C CYS A 733 -47.35 16.88 -8.28
N GLY A 734 -47.59 16.11 -9.34
CA GLY A 734 -48.75 16.27 -10.22
C GLY A 734 -48.70 17.49 -11.15
N ARG A 735 -47.56 18.21 -11.18
CA ARG A 735 -47.28 19.36 -12.06
C ARG A 735 -46.36 18.96 -13.21
N GLN A 736 -46.02 19.90 -14.09
CA GLN A 736 -44.89 19.71 -15.01
C GLN A 736 -43.56 19.99 -14.31
N ALA A 737 -42.47 19.45 -14.86
CA ALA A 737 -41.12 19.62 -14.38
C ALA A 737 -40.18 19.90 -15.56
N LEU A 738 -39.14 20.70 -15.33
CA LEU A 738 -38.22 21.14 -16.36
C LEU A 738 -37.15 20.08 -16.64
N HIS A 739 -37.13 19.57 -17.86
CA HIS A 739 -36.11 18.65 -18.34
C HIS A 739 -34.91 19.43 -18.91
N MET A 740 -33.71 19.10 -18.42
CA MET A 740 -32.44 19.74 -18.77
C MET A 740 -31.45 18.67 -19.26
N PRO A 741 -31.44 18.32 -20.55
CA PRO A 741 -30.59 17.25 -21.08
C PRO A 741 -29.12 17.68 -21.19
N GLY A 742 -28.21 16.73 -20.91
CA GLY A 742 -26.78 16.86 -21.19
C GLY A 742 -26.13 18.12 -20.61
N SER A 743 -25.64 19.00 -21.49
CA SER A 743 -24.92 20.23 -21.12
C SER A 743 -25.81 21.47 -21.05
N ALA A 744 -27.13 21.34 -20.97
CA ALA A 744 -28.03 22.49 -20.80
C ALA A 744 -27.68 23.31 -19.54
N ARG A 745 -27.73 24.63 -19.67
CA ARG A 745 -27.58 25.59 -18.57
C ARG A 745 -28.79 26.50 -18.56
N LEU A 746 -29.12 27.02 -17.38
CA LEU A 746 -30.06 28.10 -17.22
C LEU A 746 -29.49 29.13 -16.26
N ARG A 747 -29.86 30.40 -16.42
CA ARG A 747 -29.32 31.52 -15.65
C ARG A 747 -30.42 32.45 -15.17
N PHE A 748 -30.19 33.06 -14.01
CA PHE A 748 -30.96 34.19 -13.51
C PHE A 748 -30.03 35.13 -12.74
N PRO A 749 -30.34 36.44 -12.66
CA PRO A 749 -29.49 37.39 -11.96
C PRO A 749 -29.44 37.07 -10.45
N ARG A 750 -28.33 37.39 -9.76
CA ARG A 750 -28.28 37.31 -8.28
C ARG A 750 -29.11 38.40 -7.57
N GLY A 751 -29.40 39.49 -8.28
CA GLY A 751 -30.06 40.68 -7.75
C GLY A 751 -29.13 41.66 -7.01
N GLY A 752 -29.71 42.76 -6.49
CA GLY A 752 -28.97 43.75 -5.71
C GLY A 752 -28.50 43.22 -4.36
N LYS A 753 -27.45 43.79 -3.77
CA LYS A 753 -26.94 43.41 -2.45
C LYS A 753 -27.95 43.79 -1.35
N THR A 754 -28.14 42.91 -0.37
CA THR A 754 -29.06 43.09 0.77
C THR A 754 -28.34 42.81 2.08
N ALA A 755 -29.00 43.02 3.22
CA ALA A 755 -28.44 42.67 4.54
C ALA A 755 -28.19 41.15 4.70
N HIS A 756 -28.91 40.31 3.94
CA HIS A 756 -28.85 38.85 4.03
C HIS A 756 -28.12 38.20 2.83
N GLY A 757 -27.39 38.99 2.03
CA GLY A 757 -26.71 38.52 0.81
C GLY A 757 -27.13 39.36 -0.41
N TYR A 758 -27.94 38.77 -1.28
CA TYR A 758 -28.50 39.44 -2.46
C TYR A 758 -30.01 39.22 -2.54
N ALA A 759 -30.68 39.96 -3.42
CA ALA A 759 -32.12 39.91 -3.55
C ALA A 759 -32.63 38.50 -3.91
N TYR A 760 -31.90 37.76 -4.76
CA TYR A 760 -32.33 36.45 -5.28
C TYR A 760 -31.38 35.30 -4.91
N PHE A 761 -30.29 35.57 -4.20
CA PHE A 761 -29.40 34.54 -3.67
C PHE A 761 -28.88 34.93 -2.29
N PRO A 762 -28.97 34.03 -1.29
CA PRO A 762 -28.62 34.36 0.08
C PRO A 762 -27.11 34.35 0.31
N GLY A 763 -26.69 35.04 1.37
CA GLY A 763 -25.30 35.20 1.77
C GLY A 763 -24.88 34.15 2.79
N ASN A 764 -24.77 34.59 4.05
CA ASN A 764 -24.14 33.84 5.15
C ASN A 764 -24.96 32.64 5.61
N GLU A 765 -26.26 32.66 5.39
CA GLU A 765 -27.18 31.59 5.76
C GLU A 765 -28.15 31.37 4.60
N GLY A 766 -28.47 30.12 4.31
CA GLY A 766 -29.48 29.83 3.28
C GLY A 766 -29.86 28.36 3.16
N THR A 767 -30.94 28.15 2.40
CA THR A 767 -31.42 26.84 1.95
C THR A 767 -31.69 26.88 0.45
N VAL A 768 -31.21 25.89 -0.29
CA VAL A 768 -31.65 25.60 -1.67
C VAL A 768 -32.29 24.23 -1.68
N GLU A 769 -33.53 24.13 -2.12
CA GLU A 769 -34.27 22.86 -2.20
C GLU A 769 -35.02 22.69 -3.53
N PHE A 770 -35.14 21.45 -3.98
CA PHE A 770 -35.84 21.07 -5.21
C PHE A 770 -36.04 19.56 -5.31
N TRP A 771 -37.00 19.13 -6.14
CA TRP A 771 -37.10 17.75 -6.60
C TRP A 771 -36.23 17.55 -7.85
N PHE A 772 -35.49 16.44 -7.88
CA PHE A 772 -34.57 16.09 -8.96
C PHE A 772 -34.76 14.65 -9.42
N ARG A 773 -34.80 14.45 -10.73
CA ARG A 773 -34.81 13.13 -11.38
C ARG A 773 -33.68 13.04 -12.40
N PRO A 774 -32.60 12.30 -12.14
CA PRO A 774 -31.46 12.21 -13.05
C PRO A 774 -31.78 11.35 -14.28
N ASN A 775 -31.18 11.69 -15.43
CA ASN A 775 -31.22 10.85 -16.64
C ASN A 775 -30.18 9.72 -16.63
N TRP A 776 -29.37 9.67 -15.59
CA TRP A 776 -28.25 8.77 -15.39
C TRP A 776 -28.36 8.14 -14.00
N SER A 777 -27.87 6.91 -13.87
CA SER A 777 -27.59 6.34 -12.55
C SER A 777 -26.17 6.69 -12.20
N SER A 778 -25.90 6.88 -10.91
CA SER A 778 -24.55 7.09 -10.43
C SER A 778 -23.63 5.97 -10.90
N GLY A 779 -24.08 4.72 -11.08
CA GLY A 779 -23.30 3.62 -11.66
C GLY A 779 -22.95 3.73 -13.15
N ASP A 780 -23.70 4.53 -13.93
CA ASP A 780 -23.61 4.61 -15.41
C ASP A 780 -22.69 5.75 -15.92
N LEU A 781 -22.04 6.49 -15.03
CA LEU A 781 -21.10 7.57 -15.37
C LEU A 781 -19.65 7.06 -15.51
N ALA A 782 -19.21 6.79 -16.75
CA ALA A 782 -17.82 6.40 -17.00
C ALA A 782 -16.90 7.62 -16.89
N TYR A 783 -15.65 7.43 -16.49
CA TYR A 783 -14.64 8.49 -16.53
C TYR A 783 -13.34 7.95 -17.15
N ALA A 784 -12.83 8.66 -18.14
CA ALA A 784 -11.64 8.24 -18.88
C ALA A 784 -10.36 8.45 -18.04
N MET A 785 -9.33 7.65 -18.33
CA MET A 785 -7.98 7.87 -17.78
C MET A 785 -7.54 9.33 -18.06
N GLY A 786 -7.47 10.15 -17.01
CA GLY A 786 -7.08 11.57 -17.08
C GLY A 786 -8.18 12.56 -16.69
N SER A 787 -9.46 12.22 -16.89
CA SER A 787 -10.58 12.98 -16.30
C SER A 787 -10.85 12.42 -14.91
N ARG A 788 -10.49 13.18 -13.88
CA ARG A 788 -10.61 12.70 -12.50
C ARG A 788 -12.07 12.62 -12.02
N PHE A 789 -12.94 13.48 -12.57
CA PHE A 789 -14.29 13.69 -12.05
C PHE A 789 -15.31 13.97 -13.17
N ASN A 790 -16.52 13.45 -12.99
CA ASN A 790 -17.74 13.89 -13.63
C ASN A 790 -18.49 14.79 -12.65
N ASP A 791 -18.48 16.09 -12.93
CA ASP A 791 -19.18 17.10 -12.14
C ASP A 791 -20.54 17.42 -12.76
N HIS A 792 -21.60 17.21 -11.99
CA HIS A 792 -22.96 17.63 -12.30
C HIS A 792 -23.32 18.76 -11.34
N TYR A 793 -23.43 19.99 -11.83
CA TYR A 793 -23.79 21.13 -11.00
C TYR A 793 -25.30 21.32 -11.01
N PHE A 794 -25.90 21.30 -9.83
CA PHE A 794 -27.29 21.69 -9.65
C PHE A 794 -27.42 23.21 -9.68
N LEU A 795 -26.54 23.91 -8.98
CA LEU A 795 -26.52 25.36 -8.88
C LEU A 795 -25.10 25.87 -8.69
N ARG A 796 -24.75 26.96 -9.38
CA ARG A 796 -23.47 27.67 -9.26
C ARG A 796 -23.72 29.15 -9.05
N ALA A 797 -23.22 29.65 -7.94
CA ALA A 797 -23.35 31.05 -7.54
C ALA A 797 -21.99 31.74 -7.40
N GLY A 798 -20.87 31.10 -7.76
CA GLY A 798 -19.50 31.61 -7.60
C GLY A 798 -19.01 31.62 -6.15
N SER A 799 -19.87 32.06 -5.22
CA SER A 799 -19.68 31.96 -3.77
C SER A 799 -20.02 30.57 -3.24
N HIS A 800 -20.95 29.88 -3.90
CA HIS A 800 -21.37 28.52 -3.56
C HIS A 800 -21.56 27.67 -4.82
N ASP A 801 -21.16 26.40 -4.76
CA ASP A 801 -21.49 25.40 -5.77
C ASP A 801 -22.20 24.22 -5.11
N LEU A 802 -23.40 23.91 -5.61
CA LEU A 802 -24.17 22.70 -5.29
C LEU A 802 -23.97 21.73 -6.42
N GLN A 803 -23.30 20.61 -6.16
CA GLN A 803 -22.93 19.68 -7.21
C GLN A 803 -23.00 18.24 -6.75
N TYR A 804 -23.28 17.34 -7.68
CA TYR A 804 -22.97 15.94 -7.57
C TYR A 804 -21.67 15.66 -8.31
N ARG A 805 -20.71 15.01 -7.64
CA ARG A 805 -19.41 14.65 -8.22
C ARG A 805 -19.23 13.14 -8.15
N ARG A 806 -18.89 12.52 -9.28
CA ARG A 806 -18.44 11.13 -9.34
C ARG A 806 -17.05 11.02 -9.94
N GLY A 807 -16.16 10.22 -9.36
CA GLY A 807 -14.86 9.96 -9.96
C GLY A 807 -13.84 9.36 -9.00
N GLN A 808 -12.57 9.56 -9.30
CA GLN A 808 -11.45 9.05 -8.53
C GLN A 808 -10.36 10.13 -8.41
N ALA A 809 -9.99 10.52 -7.19
CA ALA A 809 -9.03 11.61 -6.98
C ALA A 809 -7.58 11.18 -7.29
N ARG A 810 -7.21 9.93 -6.98
CA ARG A 810 -5.96 9.26 -7.41
C ARG A 810 -6.24 7.82 -7.79
N ALA A 811 -5.42 7.22 -8.66
CA ALA A 811 -5.59 5.83 -9.11
C ALA A 811 -5.68 4.78 -7.97
N THR A 812 -5.16 5.12 -6.78
CA THR A 812 -5.19 4.28 -5.57
C THR A 812 -6.29 4.63 -4.57
N GLU A 813 -6.96 5.77 -4.75
CA GLU A 813 -7.99 6.25 -3.83
C GLU A 813 -9.36 5.65 -4.17
N PRO A 814 -10.29 5.63 -3.20
CA PRO A 814 -11.61 5.13 -3.47
C PRO A 814 -12.32 5.94 -4.55
N GLU A 815 -13.13 5.23 -5.35
CA GLU A 815 -14.13 5.92 -6.16
C GLU A 815 -15.12 6.59 -5.21
N PHE A 816 -15.66 7.72 -5.63
CA PHE A 816 -16.66 8.41 -4.86
C PHE A 816 -17.80 8.87 -5.76
N ALA A 817 -18.96 8.98 -5.14
CA ALA A 817 -20.22 9.44 -5.70
C ALA A 817 -20.84 10.31 -4.61
N SER A 818 -20.66 11.63 -4.70
CA SER A 818 -20.90 12.52 -3.56
C SER A 818 -21.69 13.76 -3.96
N LEU A 819 -22.65 14.10 -3.14
CA LEU A 819 -23.25 15.43 -3.09
C LEU A 819 -22.30 16.37 -2.36
N ASN A 820 -21.98 17.50 -2.98
CA ASN A 820 -21.13 18.52 -2.42
C ASN A 820 -21.86 19.85 -2.36
N LEU A 821 -21.67 20.53 -1.24
CA LEU A 821 -21.95 21.92 -1.02
C LEU A 821 -20.61 22.60 -0.80
N TRP A 822 -20.17 23.38 -1.77
CA TRP A 822 -18.98 24.22 -1.64
C TRP A 822 -19.40 25.63 -1.25
N ALA A 823 -18.67 26.22 -0.31
CA ALA A 823 -18.63 27.65 -0.05
C ALA A 823 -17.19 28.12 -0.30
N TYR A 824 -17.00 28.95 -1.33
CA TYR A 824 -15.68 29.43 -1.71
C TYR A 824 -15.31 30.67 -0.89
N GLY A 825 -14.19 30.58 -0.18
CA GLY A 825 -13.55 31.73 0.45
C GLY A 825 -12.45 32.32 -0.41
N GLN A 826 -11.88 33.45 0.03
CA GLN A 826 -10.74 34.09 -0.63
C GLN A 826 -9.45 33.29 -0.47
N GLU A 827 -9.25 32.68 0.71
CA GLU A 827 -8.02 31.95 1.07
C GLU A 827 -8.25 30.45 1.24
N SER A 828 -9.47 30.05 1.63
CA SER A 828 -9.83 28.66 1.91
C SER A 828 -11.23 28.35 1.41
N ASN A 829 -11.52 27.07 1.16
CA ASN A 829 -12.86 26.59 0.79
C ASN A 829 -13.46 25.82 1.96
N ALA A 830 -14.77 25.97 2.13
CA ALA A 830 -15.55 25.33 3.18
C ALA A 830 -16.70 24.52 2.58
N GLY A 831 -17.29 23.62 3.38
CA GLY A 831 -18.61 23.10 3.07
C GLY A 831 -18.88 21.68 3.54
N PHE A 832 -19.61 20.93 2.71
CA PHE A 832 -20.07 19.58 3.02
C PHE A 832 -19.89 18.65 1.81
N THR A 833 -19.47 17.42 2.09
CA THR A 833 -19.47 16.31 1.14
C THR A 833 -20.16 15.13 1.80
N GLY A 834 -21.13 14.54 1.11
CA GLY A 834 -21.81 13.33 1.58
C GLY A 834 -22.02 12.35 0.44
N ARG A 835 -21.86 11.05 0.70
CA ARG A 835 -21.98 10.02 -0.33
C ARG A 835 -23.45 9.79 -0.69
N PHE A 836 -23.74 9.73 -1.99
CA PHE A 836 -25.09 9.44 -2.47
C PHE A 836 -25.05 8.80 -3.86
N TRP A 837 -25.85 7.74 -4.06
CA TRP A 837 -25.97 7.05 -5.35
C TRP A 837 -27.33 7.30 -5.97
N PHE A 838 -27.37 8.14 -7.00
CA PHE A 838 -28.55 8.37 -7.82
C PHE A 838 -28.90 7.15 -8.67
N LYS A 839 -30.20 6.96 -8.88
CA LYS A 839 -30.76 6.02 -9.86
C LYS A 839 -31.48 6.79 -10.96
N ALA A 840 -31.19 6.46 -12.22
CA ALA A 840 -31.84 7.08 -13.36
C ALA A 840 -33.37 6.97 -13.25
N GLY A 841 -34.07 8.08 -13.48
CA GLY A 841 -35.54 8.11 -13.48
C GLY A 841 -36.23 8.13 -12.12
N GLN A 842 -35.49 7.99 -11.02
CA GLN A 842 -36.06 8.11 -9.68
C GLN A 842 -36.07 9.58 -9.23
N TRP A 843 -37.16 10.01 -8.59
CA TRP A 843 -37.25 11.34 -7.98
C TRP A 843 -36.58 11.37 -6.61
N TYR A 844 -35.85 12.44 -6.36
CA TYR A 844 -35.17 12.73 -5.10
C TYR A 844 -35.46 14.18 -4.69
N HIS A 845 -35.91 14.41 -3.47
CA HIS A 845 -35.92 15.75 -2.92
C HIS A 845 -34.53 16.07 -2.39
N LEU A 846 -33.90 17.13 -2.88
CA LEU A 846 -32.59 17.58 -2.42
C LEU A 846 -32.76 18.90 -1.68
N ALA A 847 -32.17 19.03 -0.50
CA ALA A 847 -32.06 20.31 0.21
C ALA A 847 -30.63 20.54 0.70
N PHE A 848 -30.05 21.69 0.38
CA PHE A 848 -28.72 22.10 0.78
C PHE A 848 -28.84 23.28 1.73
N THR A 849 -28.31 23.16 2.94
CA THR A 849 -28.37 24.20 3.97
C THR A 849 -26.96 24.61 4.37
N TRP A 850 -26.75 25.91 4.61
CA TRP A 850 -25.50 26.42 5.15
C TRP A 850 -25.74 27.56 6.12
N ARG A 851 -24.84 27.67 7.10
CA ARG A 851 -24.56 28.88 7.88
C ARG A 851 -23.06 29.09 7.90
N THR A 852 -22.61 30.32 7.70
CA THR A 852 -21.20 30.72 7.72
C THR A 852 -21.07 32.06 8.41
N THR A 853 -20.03 32.23 9.22
CA THR A 853 -19.69 33.54 9.80
C THR A 853 -18.50 34.12 9.03
N ASP A 854 -18.77 35.14 8.21
CA ASP A 854 -17.73 35.81 7.39
C ASP A 854 -16.67 36.47 8.29
N GLY A 855 -15.40 36.15 8.05
CA GLY A 855 -14.25 36.65 8.82
C GLY A 855 -14.06 36.06 10.21
N ALA A 856 -14.74 34.94 10.54
CA ALA A 856 -14.49 34.19 11.78
C ALA A 856 -13.56 32.98 11.53
N PRO A 857 -12.80 32.53 12.54
CA PRO A 857 -12.04 31.29 12.49
C PRO A 857 -12.98 30.08 12.35
N GLY A 858 -12.64 29.16 11.46
CA GLY A 858 -13.55 28.11 11.01
C GLY A 858 -13.86 27.02 12.03
N ASP A 859 -15.00 27.09 12.69
CA ASP A 859 -15.76 25.92 13.20
C ASP A 859 -17.26 26.25 13.37
N ASP A 860 -17.69 27.50 13.17
CA ASP A 860 -19.09 27.95 13.32
C ASP A 860 -20.00 27.66 12.11
N GLY A 861 -19.54 26.88 11.14
CA GLY A 861 -20.30 26.59 9.91
C GLY A 861 -21.19 25.35 10.02
N ASP A 862 -22.51 25.51 9.99
CA ASP A 862 -23.46 24.38 9.90
C ASP A 862 -23.83 24.12 8.43
N TYR A 863 -23.16 23.14 7.83
CA TYR A 863 -23.45 22.68 6.47
C TYR A 863 -24.16 21.33 6.52
N ALA A 864 -25.24 21.19 5.74
CA ALA A 864 -25.91 19.91 5.59
C ALA A 864 -26.50 19.76 4.19
N VAL A 865 -26.62 18.51 3.77
CA VAL A 865 -27.37 18.10 2.60
C VAL A 865 -28.39 17.07 3.05
N TYR A 866 -29.63 17.22 2.60
CA TYR A 866 -30.73 16.30 2.86
C TYR A 866 -31.19 15.67 1.55
N VAL A 867 -31.46 14.38 1.58
CA VAL A 867 -32.06 13.64 0.45
C VAL A 867 -33.33 12.96 0.92
N ASN A 868 -34.44 13.25 0.25
CA ASN A 868 -35.78 12.79 0.65
C ASN A 868 -36.12 13.14 2.09
N GLY A 869 -35.55 14.25 2.60
CA GLY A 869 -35.77 14.72 3.95
C GLY A 869 -34.81 14.17 5.00
N ASP A 870 -34.07 13.12 4.69
CA ASP A 870 -33.05 12.56 5.57
C ASP A 870 -31.71 13.27 5.39
N ARG A 871 -31.01 13.57 6.50
CA ARG A 871 -29.68 14.18 6.45
C ARG A 871 -28.67 13.18 5.88
N VAL A 872 -27.94 13.57 4.84
CA VAL A 872 -26.84 12.78 4.30
C VAL A 872 -25.69 12.77 5.29
N ALA A 873 -25.14 11.58 5.49
CA ALA A 873 -23.88 11.31 6.17
C ALA A 873 -22.71 12.16 5.61
N ALA A 874 -21.88 12.72 6.49
CA ALA A 874 -20.72 13.51 6.07
C ALA A 874 -19.52 12.59 5.79
N ASP A 875 -18.98 12.65 4.57
CA ASP A 875 -17.80 11.86 4.20
C ASP A 875 -16.53 12.50 4.80
N LEU A 876 -15.96 11.88 5.84
CA LEU A 876 -14.79 12.40 6.57
C LEU A 876 -13.44 12.16 5.87
N LEU A 877 -13.43 11.60 4.65
CA LEU A 877 -12.20 11.37 3.87
C LEU A 877 -11.33 12.64 3.69
N GLY A 878 -11.86 13.84 3.94
CA GLY A 878 -11.13 15.11 3.96
C GLY A 878 -10.21 15.37 5.17
N ARG A 879 -10.30 14.64 6.29
CA ARG A 879 -9.49 14.94 7.50
C ARG A 879 -8.03 14.51 7.42
N GLY A 880 -7.64 13.71 6.43
CA GLY A 880 -6.30 13.10 6.31
C GLY A 880 -5.18 13.97 5.73
N GLY A 881 -5.33 15.29 5.67
CA GLY A 881 -4.23 16.24 5.40
C GLY A 881 -3.62 16.27 3.99
N VAL A 882 -4.18 15.57 3.00
CA VAL A 882 -3.56 15.45 1.65
C VAL A 882 -4.50 15.81 0.48
N LEU A 883 -5.76 16.15 0.72
CA LEU A 883 -6.73 16.37 -0.38
C LEU A 883 -7.40 17.75 -0.31
N HIS A 884 -6.79 18.74 -0.97
CA HIS A 884 -7.41 20.04 -1.32
C HIS A 884 -8.62 19.91 -2.29
N TYR A 885 -9.09 18.70 -2.57
CA TYR A 885 -10.11 18.42 -3.60
C TYR A 885 -11.54 18.42 -3.05
N TRP A 886 -11.72 18.60 -1.75
CA TRP A 886 -13.00 18.48 -1.05
C TRP A 886 -13.28 19.71 -0.19
N PRO A 887 -14.55 20.16 -0.11
CA PRO A 887 -14.94 21.14 0.87
C PRO A 887 -14.88 20.46 2.24
N GLY A 888 -13.77 20.66 2.94
CA GLY A 888 -13.66 20.28 4.34
C GLY A 888 -14.45 21.25 5.21
N ARG A 889 -14.72 20.85 6.45
CA ARG A 889 -14.97 21.86 7.49
C ARG A 889 -13.70 22.71 7.57
N VAL A 890 -13.85 24.03 7.52
CA VAL A 890 -12.73 24.92 7.86
C VAL A 890 -12.31 24.54 9.26
N THR A 891 -11.01 24.41 9.50
CA THR A 891 -10.47 24.14 10.84
C THR A 891 -10.35 25.45 11.61
N GLY A 892 -10.55 25.42 12.92
CA GLY A 892 -10.67 26.60 13.80
C GLY A 892 -9.53 27.63 13.76
N SER A 893 -8.45 27.38 13.02
CA SER A 893 -7.34 28.29 12.81
C SER A 893 -7.53 29.30 11.66
N ASP A 894 -8.37 29.01 10.67
CA ASP A 894 -8.38 29.74 9.40
C ASP A 894 -9.59 30.68 9.32
N LEU A 895 -9.35 31.96 8.99
CA LEU A 895 -10.42 32.93 8.77
C LEU A 895 -11.12 32.63 7.43
N PHE A 896 -12.44 32.46 7.46
CA PHE A 896 -13.23 32.25 6.25
C PHE A 896 -13.81 33.58 5.75
N HIS A 897 -13.18 34.17 4.74
CA HIS A 897 -13.73 35.32 4.02
C HIS A 897 -14.44 34.87 2.76
N ARG A 898 -15.77 34.94 2.71
CA ARG A 898 -16.55 34.42 1.58
C ARG A 898 -16.28 35.25 0.31
N ARG A 899 -16.16 34.56 -0.83
CA ARG A 899 -16.19 35.19 -2.15
C ARG A 899 -17.58 35.78 -2.44
N GLU A 900 -17.61 36.90 -3.16
CA GLU A 900 -18.86 37.46 -3.68
C GLU A 900 -19.55 36.50 -4.65
N ALA A 901 -20.88 36.46 -4.65
CA ALA A 901 -21.63 35.64 -5.60
C ALA A 901 -21.49 36.20 -7.03
N ASP A 902 -21.47 35.32 -8.03
CA ASP A 902 -21.45 35.70 -9.44
C ASP A 902 -22.72 36.49 -9.80
N GLN A 903 -22.58 37.45 -10.74
CA GLN A 903 -23.70 38.29 -11.16
C GLN A 903 -24.89 37.48 -11.71
N GLN A 904 -24.60 36.31 -12.27
CA GLN A 904 -25.56 35.35 -12.80
C GLN A 904 -25.42 34.03 -12.05
N ILE A 905 -26.53 33.55 -11.49
CA ILE A 905 -26.62 32.24 -10.86
C ILE A 905 -26.95 31.23 -11.95
N THR A 906 -26.18 30.15 -12.06
CA THR A 906 -26.33 29.14 -13.11
C THR A 906 -26.89 27.83 -12.55
N ILE A 907 -27.91 27.28 -13.19
CA ILE A 907 -28.44 25.92 -12.96
C ILE A 907 -27.88 25.01 -14.06
N GLY A 908 -27.33 23.85 -13.70
CA GLY A 908 -26.74 22.88 -14.64
C GLY A 908 -25.21 22.97 -14.78
N PRO A 909 -24.54 21.94 -15.36
CA PRO A 909 -25.10 20.75 -16.01
C PRO A 909 -25.61 19.77 -14.98
N LEU A 910 -26.83 19.31 -15.13
CA LEU A 910 -27.36 18.24 -14.28
C LEU A 910 -27.70 16.97 -15.07
N ASP A 911 -28.04 17.07 -16.35
CA ASP A 911 -28.58 15.98 -17.20
C ASP A 911 -29.72 15.21 -16.49
N GLY A 912 -30.89 15.83 -16.43
CA GLY A 912 -32.02 15.33 -15.62
C GLY A 912 -33.21 16.27 -15.65
N THR A 913 -34.17 16.03 -14.77
CA THR A 913 -35.39 16.84 -14.59
C THR A 913 -35.38 17.49 -13.22
N ILE A 914 -35.74 18.77 -13.13
CA ILE A 914 -35.90 19.51 -11.86
C ILE A 914 -37.33 20.04 -11.74
N GLU A 915 -37.86 20.01 -10.53
CA GLU A 915 -39.20 20.53 -10.18
C GLU A 915 -39.09 21.33 -8.88
N GLN A 916 -39.87 22.41 -8.75
CA GLN A 916 -40.00 23.18 -7.50
C GLN A 916 -38.68 23.72 -6.92
N LEU A 917 -37.88 24.45 -7.70
CA LEU A 917 -36.65 25.07 -7.16
C LEU A 917 -36.96 26.25 -6.25
N ARG A 918 -36.56 26.15 -4.98
CA ARG A 918 -36.69 27.23 -3.99
C ARG A 918 -35.34 27.60 -3.40
N ILE A 919 -35.09 28.90 -3.28
CA ILE A 919 -33.90 29.46 -2.64
C ILE A 919 -34.37 30.37 -1.51
N SER A 920 -33.87 30.13 -0.30
CA SER A 920 -34.26 30.84 0.92
C SER A 920 -33.05 31.36 1.68
N ASP A 921 -33.21 32.46 2.42
CA ASP A 921 -32.14 33.10 3.20
C ASP A 921 -32.07 32.67 4.67
N THR A 922 -32.75 31.57 4.99
CA THR A 922 -32.70 30.93 6.30
C THR A 922 -32.46 29.44 6.15
N ILE A 923 -31.93 28.80 7.20
CA ILE A 923 -31.90 27.34 7.30
C ILE A 923 -33.30 26.82 7.62
N ARG A 924 -33.93 26.14 6.66
CA ARG A 924 -35.26 25.55 6.85
C ARG A 924 -35.20 24.23 7.63
N TYR A 925 -34.08 23.51 7.56
CA TYR A 925 -33.96 22.14 8.07
C TYR A 925 -32.70 21.97 8.91
N GLN A 926 -32.88 21.54 10.15
CA GLN A 926 -31.80 21.17 11.08
C GLN A 926 -31.92 19.71 11.55
N ALA A 927 -33.02 19.04 11.19
CA ALA A 927 -33.36 17.67 11.53
C ALA A 927 -34.02 17.01 10.31
N PRO A 928 -34.14 15.66 10.28
CA PRO A 928 -34.91 14.98 9.26
C PRO A 928 -36.34 15.53 9.14
N PHE A 929 -36.86 15.62 7.92
CA PHE A 929 -38.18 16.18 7.62
C PHE A 929 -38.89 15.37 6.54
N GLU A 930 -40.19 15.58 6.35
CA GLU A 930 -40.92 15.00 5.23
C GLU A 930 -40.96 16.01 4.07
N PRO A 931 -40.40 15.70 2.89
CA PRO A 931 -40.47 16.61 1.74
C PRO A 931 -41.91 16.90 1.33
N SER A 932 -42.20 18.18 1.08
CA SER A 932 -43.54 18.57 0.63
C SER A 932 -43.83 18.01 -0.77
N GLU A 933 -44.98 17.34 -0.92
CA GLU A 933 -45.52 16.94 -2.24
C GLU A 933 -46.25 18.09 -2.95
N THR A 934 -46.33 19.26 -2.32
CA THR A 934 -46.91 20.48 -2.92
C THR A 934 -45.95 21.64 -2.80
N LEU A 935 -45.83 22.45 -3.85
CA LEU A 935 -45.00 23.65 -3.78
C LEU A 935 -45.59 24.64 -2.75
N PRO A 936 -44.90 24.97 -1.65
CA PRO A 936 -45.37 25.98 -0.70
C PRO A 936 -45.43 27.35 -1.38
N ASP A 937 -46.34 28.22 -0.95
CA ASP A 937 -46.30 29.61 -1.39
C ASP A 937 -45.01 30.30 -0.91
N PRO A 938 -44.42 31.23 -1.68
CA PRO A 938 -43.27 32.01 -1.23
C PRO A 938 -43.57 32.74 0.09
N ASP A 939 -42.79 32.44 1.12
CA ASP A 939 -42.85 33.17 2.40
C ASP A 939 -41.81 34.30 2.44
N SER A 940 -41.75 35.07 3.53
CA SER A 940 -40.83 36.20 3.69
C SER A 940 -39.34 35.83 3.60
N HIS A 941 -39.00 34.54 3.73
CA HIS A 941 -37.63 34.02 3.62
C HIS A 941 -37.33 33.44 2.23
N THR A 942 -38.33 33.29 1.36
CA THR A 942 -38.13 32.87 -0.03
C THR A 942 -37.51 34.02 -0.84
N ARG A 943 -36.27 33.84 -1.28
CA ARG A 943 -35.58 34.79 -2.17
C ARG A 943 -36.00 34.62 -3.62
N VAL A 944 -36.13 33.38 -4.07
CA VAL A 944 -36.73 33.04 -5.36
C VAL A 944 -37.30 31.64 -5.32
N GLN A 945 -38.41 31.44 -6.03
CA GLN A 945 -39.06 30.17 -6.23
C GLN A 945 -39.44 30.00 -7.71
N PHE A 946 -39.01 28.89 -8.31
CA PHE A 946 -39.37 28.49 -9.67
C PHE A 946 -40.27 27.24 -9.57
N PRO A 947 -41.59 27.36 -9.79
CA PRO A 947 -42.49 26.21 -9.82
C PRO A 947 -42.12 25.20 -10.90
N LEU A 948 -41.64 25.69 -12.05
CA LEU A 948 -41.26 24.91 -13.24
C LEU A 948 -42.42 24.11 -13.85
N ASP A 949 -43.62 24.66 -13.74
CA ASP A 949 -44.88 24.05 -14.17
C ASP A 949 -45.29 24.54 -15.57
N GLY A 950 -44.54 24.07 -16.59
CA GLY A 950 -44.82 24.34 -18.00
C GLY A 950 -44.17 25.60 -18.56
N ASP A 951 -43.58 26.43 -17.71
CA ASP A 951 -42.72 27.54 -18.10
C ASP A 951 -41.48 27.68 -17.18
N ARG A 952 -40.65 28.67 -17.50
CA ARG A 952 -39.39 28.98 -16.82
C ARG A 952 -39.50 30.19 -15.88
N GLN A 953 -40.73 30.60 -15.57
CA GLN A 953 -41.00 31.75 -14.74
C GLN A 953 -40.83 31.37 -13.27
N GLY A 954 -40.15 32.24 -12.52
CA GLY A 954 -40.08 32.20 -11.07
C GLY A 954 -40.65 33.47 -10.47
N GLU A 955 -40.80 33.45 -9.17
CA GLU A 955 -41.26 34.58 -8.38
C GLU A 955 -40.49 34.68 -7.06
N THR A 956 -40.35 35.91 -6.58
CA THR A 956 -39.82 36.24 -5.26
C THR A 956 -40.97 36.43 -4.26
N ALA A 957 -40.66 36.53 -2.97
CA ALA A 957 -41.66 36.80 -1.93
C ALA A 957 -42.46 38.10 -2.11
N ASP A 958 -41.88 39.10 -2.80
CA ASP A 958 -42.55 40.38 -3.10
C ASP A 958 -43.32 40.36 -4.45
N GLY A 959 -43.39 39.21 -5.11
CA GLY A 959 -44.10 39.01 -6.37
C GLY A 959 -43.31 39.40 -7.62
N THR A 960 -42.04 39.82 -7.50
CA THR A 960 -41.17 40.08 -8.65
C THR A 960 -40.99 38.81 -9.48
N LYS A 961 -41.25 38.90 -10.79
CA LYS A 961 -41.13 37.77 -11.71
C LYS A 961 -39.73 37.67 -12.29
N LEU A 962 -39.18 36.46 -12.31
CA LEU A 962 -37.86 36.15 -12.86
C LEU A 962 -38.00 35.07 -13.93
N TRP A 963 -37.04 35.00 -14.85
CA TRP A 963 -37.03 33.99 -15.91
C TRP A 963 -35.70 33.26 -15.93
N LEU A 964 -35.75 31.94 -16.12
CA LEU A 964 -34.56 31.15 -16.38
C LEU A 964 -34.17 31.24 -17.87
N GLU A 965 -33.06 31.89 -18.14
CA GLU A 965 -32.52 32.11 -19.49
C GLU A 965 -31.49 31.03 -19.86
N PRO A 966 -31.48 30.47 -21.08
CA PRO A 966 -30.48 29.50 -21.56
C PRO A 966 -29.01 29.90 -21.43
#